data_AF-A0AAQ4PL92-F1
#
_entry.id   AF-A0AAQ4PL92-F1
#
_cell.length_a   1.000
_cell.length_b   1.000
_cell.length_c   1.000
_cell.angle_alpha   90.00
_cell.angle_beta   90.00
_cell.angle_gamma   90.00
#
_symmetry.space_group_name_H-M   'P 1'
#
loop_
_entity.id
_entity.type
_entity.pdbx_description
1 polymer ?
#
loop_
_entity_poly.entity_id
_entity_poly.type
_entity_poly.pdbx_seq_one_letter_code
_entity_poly.pdbx_strand_id
1 'polypeptide(L)'
;MMLQTLNGSMFSAALLVVGCLLLQRNPVTTEGHRGTNRHVFYALRVDGGPAAARALAEQHGLEFILRVGSLQDVYTLRDSRGRRDRAAFESTLSTAEGVHQVTRQHSHYRDKRVPVEGLDFKFTHSFQRGESASDRQPEENKSDQSLTFNDPLWPMQWELLAQGEYSFSGFDLNVMPVWKNTITGDGVVVSIVDDGIDHTNKDLKKNFEALASFDVRASHGLSHDPMPLRDEENSHGTRCAGEVAMEANNSYCGVGIAFNARIGGIRLLDGPVTDAMEATSLTYNMAFIDIYVCSWGPQDDGATVDGPLSLTARALRLGTHEVTVTNMDDGCVTYFPGTSSAAPIAAGILALALEVNPALTWRDVQHLIANTAKIPDPKEPGWNINAAGHHVHHRYGFGLLDAGLMVQQAAHFSTVMPQRKCMQGGPLTPTRTLSPGGLVTVDFQSAACLGTTDDINTLEHVQVSVSIDAVCRGDLSISLESPAGTVSLLLDTRPNDASAAGLKNWTLMTVHCWGEHPRGLWSLKVTDHKGTAMSCSRPSDEQASGAVLSATLILYGTYRPRRAAHDGPLQSIVSMGLRHPVPHREAHRPLELIQWVYQMERDRKVRAADISVPARHKMWKVPGDLGLDNPALNKLLTSSPAFQEGLHQSKKSVGLILLNDSSRRRIRRKKTTSLKERQSNLKRYIRQTPSTESRPSAVTTELHGTNTIRRDVDRENGSLPSQNLQDVVSSPTLQIREEEKL
;
A
#
# COMPACT_ATOMS: atom_id res chain seq x y z
N MET A 1 -71.61 33.97 44.99
CA MET A 1 -71.21 32.81 45.82
C MET A 1 -70.31 31.91 44.97
N MET A 2 -69.40 31.18 45.63
CA MET A 2 -68.63 30.00 45.16
C MET A 2 -68.51 29.70 43.65
N LEU A 3 -67.27 29.74 43.15
CA LEU A 3 -66.76 28.72 42.22
C LEU A 3 -65.59 27.98 42.92
N GLN A 4 -65.59 26.65 42.82
CA GLN A 4 -64.62 25.68 43.33
C GLN A 4 -64.73 24.43 42.40
N THR A 5 -63.71 23.61 42.11
CA THR A 5 -62.29 23.55 42.50
C THR A 5 -61.48 22.69 41.51
N LEU A 6 -60.14 22.86 41.48
CA LEU A 6 -59.04 21.84 41.45
C LEU A 6 -59.39 20.38 41.07
N ASN A 7 -58.63 19.58 40.32
CA ASN A 7 -57.21 19.54 39.86
C ASN A 7 -57.14 18.84 38.47
N GLY A 8 -56.04 18.68 37.73
CA GLY A 8 -54.60 18.90 38.00
C GLY A 8 -53.81 17.57 37.81
N SER A 9 -52.80 17.57 36.93
CA SER A 9 -51.93 16.43 36.54
C SER A 9 -52.58 15.26 35.78
N MET A 10 -52.34 15.18 34.46
CA MET A 10 -52.23 13.92 33.66
C MET A 10 -51.75 14.13 32.20
N PHE A 11 -51.50 15.37 31.74
CA PHE A 11 -51.01 15.67 30.39
C PHE A 11 -49.59 16.28 30.39
N SER A 12 -48.57 15.44 30.59
CA SER A 12 -47.16 15.84 30.38
C SER A 12 -46.21 14.69 30.01
N ALA A 13 -46.56 13.43 30.30
CA ALA A 13 -45.68 12.28 30.02
C ALA A 13 -45.65 11.85 28.54
N ALA A 14 -46.78 11.86 27.84
CA ALA A 14 -46.90 11.27 26.50
C ALA A 14 -46.10 12.01 25.40
N LEU A 15 -45.91 13.32 25.54
CA LEU A 15 -45.22 14.15 24.53
C LEU A 15 -43.69 14.10 24.61
N LEU A 16 -43.11 13.62 25.71
CA LEU A 16 -41.65 13.51 25.86
C LEU A 16 -41.08 12.20 25.30
N VAL A 17 -41.86 11.12 25.26
CA VAL A 17 -41.39 9.82 24.74
C VAL A 17 -41.24 9.85 23.21
N VAL A 18 -42.17 10.50 22.49
CA VAL A 18 -42.10 10.64 21.02
C VAL A 18 -40.97 11.59 20.59
N GLY A 19 -40.67 12.61 21.40
CA GLY A 19 -39.60 13.57 21.11
C GLY A 19 -38.18 13.01 21.19
N CYS A 20 -37.95 11.96 21.99
CA CYS A 20 -36.60 11.41 22.21
C CYS A 20 -36.21 10.26 21.25
N LEU A 21 -37.16 9.67 20.51
CA LEU A 21 -36.88 8.60 19.55
C LEU A 21 -36.49 9.10 18.14
N LEU A 22 -36.54 10.41 17.89
CA LEU A 22 -36.17 11.04 16.61
C LEU A 22 -34.79 11.72 16.63
N LEU A 23 -33.95 11.41 17.63
CA LEU A 23 -32.59 11.95 17.78
C LEU A 23 -31.50 10.85 17.78
N GLN A 24 -31.80 9.67 17.26
CA GLN A 24 -30.76 8.69 16.90
C GLN A 24 -30.17 9.03 15.52
N ARG A 25 -28.87 8.79 15.36
CA ARG A 25 -28.07 9.27 14.22
C ARG A 25 -28.40 8.48 12.95
N ASN A 26 -28.85 9.18 11.91
CA ASN A 26 -28.63 8.72 10.54
C ASN A 26 -27.22 9.15 10.09
N PRO A 27 -26.41 8.27 9.49
CA PRO A 27 -25.19 8.68 8.80
C PRO A 27 -25.54 9.56 7.60
N VAL A 28 -24.72 10.58 7.31
CA VAL A 28 -24.96 11.48 6.19
C VAL A 28 -24.49 10.82 4.90
N THR A 29 -25.43 10.24 4.15
CA THR A 29 -25.12 9.51 2.92
C THR A 29 -24.83 10.45 1.73
N THR A 30 -23.68 10.21 1.10
CA THR A 30 -23.36 10.61 -0.27
C THR A 30 -23.45 9.34 -1.14
N GLU A 31 -24.28 9.23 -2.18
CA GLU A 31 -25.20 10.20 -2.79
C GLU A 31 -26.48 9.47 -3.25
N GLY A 32 -27.52 10.18 -3.73
CA GLY A 32 -28.61 9.50 -4.47
C GLY A 32 -30.06 9.88 -4.18
N HIS A 33 -30.44 11.16 -4.25
CA HIS A 33 -31.80 11.59 -4.64
C HIS A 33 -31.80 13.05 -5.13
N ARG A 34 -32.80 13.46 -5.93
CA ARG A 34 -32.94 14.84 -6.43
C ARG A 34 -33.22 15.82 -5.28
N GLY A 35 -32.19 16.45 -4.72
CA GLY A 35 -32.33 17.68 -3.90
C GLY A 35 -31.39 17.86 -2.72
N THR A 36 -30.60 16.87 -2.32
CA THR A 36 -29.86 16.87 -1.04
C THR A 36 -28.42 17.39 -1.09
N ASN A 37 -27.85 17.56 -2.29
CA ASN A 37 -26.41 17.78 -2.48
C ASN A 37 -25.95 19.24 -2.18
N ARG A 38 -25.97 19.60 -0.88
CA ARG A 38 -25.71 20.96 -0.35
C ARG A 38 -24.24 21.35 -0.26
N HIS A 39 -23.34 20.38 -0.09
CA HIS A 39 -21.90 20.61 0.05
C HIS A 39 -21.19 20.29 -1.26
N VAL A 40 -20.36 21.21 -1.75
CA VAL A 40 -19.46 21.00 -2.89
C VAL A 40 -18.04 21.27 -2.44
N PHE A 41 -17.10 20.41 -2.79
CA PHE A 41 -15.69 20.58 -2.45
C PHE A 41 -14.88 21.04 -3.67
N TYR A 42 -13.88 21.88 -3.42
CA TYR A 42 -12.97 22.42 -4.43
C TYR A 42 -11.54 22.25 -3.95
N ALA A 43 -10.67 21.71 -4.81
CA ALA A 43 -9.24 21.86 -4.66
C ALA A 43 -8.82 23.14 -5.40
N LEU A 44 -8.14 24.03 -4.69
CA LEU A 44 -7.70 25.33 -5.16
C LEU A 44 -6.18 25.41 -5.10
N ARG A 45 -5.52 25.75 -6.21
CA ARG A 45 -4.11 26.18 -6.18
C ARG A 45 -4.04 27.70 -6.11
N VAL A 46 -3.47 28.25 -5.04
CA VAL A 46 -3.42 29.70 -4.79
C VAL A 46 -2.13 30.11 -4.07
N ASP A 47 -1.48 31.16 -4.55
CA ASP A 47 -0.26 31.73 -3.96
C ASP A 47 -0.55 32.42 -2.61
N GLY A 48 0.49 32.76 -1.84
CA GLY A 48 0.34 33.39 -0.52
C GLY A 48 -0.08 32.44 0.60
N GLY A 49 -0.18 31.14 0.29
CA GLY A 49 -0.28 30.06 1.26
C GLY A 49 -1.62 29.99 2.02
N PRO A 50 -1.65 29.35 3.21
CA PRO A 50 -2.88 29.11 3.97
C PRO A 50 -3.59 30.39 4.48
N ALA A 51 -2.95 31.57 4.37
CA ALA A 51 -3.56 32.84 4.72
C ALA A 51 -4.42 33.37 3.54
N ALA A 52 -3.84 33.41 2.34
CA ALA A 52 -4.56 33.80 1.13
C ALA A 52 -5.73 32.85 0.82
N ALA A 53 -5.52 31.53 0.96
CA ALA A 53 -6.57 30.53 0.77
C ALA A 53 -7.77 30.71 1.73
N ARG A 54 -7.54 31.18 2.97
CA ARG A 54 -8.62 31.53 3.91
C ARG A 54 -9.30 32.84 3.56
N ALA A 55 -8.54 33.88 3.23
CA ALA A 55 -9.09 35.17 2.83
C ALA A 55 -10.00 35.05 1.58
N LEU A 56 -9.57 34.28 0.57
CA LEU A 56 -10.39 33.98 -0.60
C LEU A 56 -11.64 33.16 -0.24
N ALA A 57 -11.52 32.19 0.67
CA ALA A 57 -12.66 31.41 1.12
C ALA A 57 -13.70 32.34 1.79
N GLU A 58 -13.29 33.18 2.74
CA GLU A 58 -14.14 34.16 3.40
C GLU A 58 -14.80 35.14 2.41
N GLN A 59 -14.00 35.71 1.49
CA GLN A 59 -14.46 36.63 0.45
C GLN A 59 -15.56 36.03 -0.46
N HIS A 60 -15.39 34.77 -0.88
CA HIS A 60 -16.35 34.09 -1.76
C HIS A 60 -17.43 33.30 -1.00
N GLY A 61 -17.42 33.37 0.33
CA GLY A 61 -18.39 32.74 1.22
C GLY A 61 -18.26 31.22 1.36
N LEU A 62 -17.08 30.69 1.07
CA LEU A 62 -16.66 29.31 1.26
C LEU A 62 -16.08 29.09 2.67
N GLU A 63 -15.85 27.82 3.00
CA GLU A 63 -15.19 27.37 4.21
C GLU A 63 -13.83 26.76 3.85
N PHE A 64 -12.75 27.22 4.48
CA PHE A 64 -11.44 26.58 4.36
C PHE A 64 -11.40 25.31 5.21
N ILE A 65 -11.05 24.17 4.60
CA ILE A 65 -10.94 22.89 5.31
C ILE A 65 -9.49 22.60 5.67
N LEU A 66 -8.64 22.29 4.68
CA LEU A 66 -7.25 21.87 4.89
C LEU A 66 -6.36 22.13 3.67
N ARG A 67 -5.03 22.02 3.85
CA ARG A 67 -4.07 21.90 2.75
C ARG A 67 -4.12 20.46 2.22
N VAL A 68 -4.06 20.28 0.90
CA VAL A 68 -4.05 18.95 0.28
C VAL A 68 -2.70 18.27 0.53
N GLY A 69 -2.60 17.56 1.64
CA GLY A 69 -1.38 16.90 2.13
C GLY A 69 -0.15 17.81 2.10
N SER A 70 0.95 17.28 1.56
CA SER A 70 2.20 18.01 1.36
C SER A 70 2.31 18.70 -0.02
N LEU A 71 1.25 18.70 -0.84
CA LEU A 71 1.26 19.42 -2.13
C LEU A 71 1.47 20.93 -1.90
N GLN A 72 2.40 21.53 -2.63
CA GLN A 72 2.67 22.96 -2.54
C GLN A 72 1.47 23.78 -3.04
N ASP A 73 1.04 24.73 -2.20
CA ASP A 73 0.04 25.76 -2.49
C ASP A 73 -1.33 25.25 -3.00
N VAL A 74 -1.74 24.02 -2.60
CA VAL A 74 -3.07 23.43 -2.88
C VAL A 74 -3.90 23.28 -1.60
N TYR A 75 -5.17 23.70 -1.63
CA TYR A 75 -6.08 23.73 -0.49
C TYR A 75 -7.49 23.23 -0.84
N THR A 76 -8.13 22.53 0.10
CA THR A 76 -9.52 22.08 0.03
C THR A 76 -10.45 23.14 0.63
N LEU A 77 -11.38 23.63 -0.16
CA LEU A 77 -12.47 24.52 0.24
C LEU A 77 -13.84 23.82 0.11
N ARG A 78 -14.79 24.16 0.99
CA ARG A 78 -16.18 23.68 0.97
C ARG A 78 -17.16 24.81 0.69
N ASP A 79 -18.03 24.64 -0.30
CA ASP A 79 -19.24 25.45 -0.48
C ASP A 79 -20.44 24.74 0.11
N SER A 80 -20.98 25.27 1.21
CA SER A 80 -22.18 24.74 1.89
C SER A 80 -23.48 25.44 1.45
N ARG A 81 -23.41 26.34 0.46
CA ARG A 81 -24.52 27.22 0.06
C ARG A 81 -25.39 26.68 -1.07
N GLY A 82 -25.03 25.56 -1.68
CA GLY A 82 -25.83 24.92 -2.74
C GLY A 82 -26.10 25.80 -3.96
N ARG A 83 -25.07 26.49 -4.49
CA ARG A 83 -25.21 27.45 -5.62
C ARG A 83 -25.88 26.82 -6.84
N ARG A 84 -26.78 27.59 -7.47
CA ARG A 84 -27.53 27.20 -8.68
C ARG A 84 -26.63 27.17 -9.92
N ASP A 85 -25.91 28.26 -10.17
CA ASP A 85 -24.87 28.29 -11.20
C ASP A 85 -23.51 28.04 -10.53
N ARG A 86 -22.98 26.83 -10.76
CA ARG A 86 -21.66 26.41 -10.26
C ARG A 86 -20.55 26.77 -11.25
N ALA A 87 -20.83 26.81 -12.55
CA ALA A 87 -19.83 27.06 -13.59
C ALA A 87 -19.41 28.54 -13.62
N ALA A 88 -20.36 29.48 -13.50
CA ALA A 88 -20.03 30.89 -13.36
C ALA A 88 -19.25 31.17 -12.07
N PHE A 89 -19.58 30.47 -10.97
CA PHE A 89 -18.85 30.60 -9.71
C PHE A 89 -17.43 29.99 -9.77
N GLU A 90 -17.26 28.83 -10.39
CA GLU A 90 -15.96 28.21 -10.67
C GLU A 90 -15.07 29.12 -11.53
N SER A 91 -15.65 29.76 -12.55
CA SER A 91 -14.98 30.78 -13.37
C SER A 91 -14.61 32.05 -12.57
N THR A 92 -15.49 32.49 -11.67
CA THR A 92 -15.22 33.64 -10.78
C THR A 92 -14.07 33.35 -9.81
N LEU A 93 -13.97 32.10 -9.31
CA LEU A 93 -12.83 31.69 -8.47
C LEU A 93 -11.53 31.57 -9.27
N SER A 94 -11.57 31.07 -10.51
CA SER A 94 -10.36 30.89 -11.33
C SER A 94 -9.79 32.19 -11.89
N THR A 95 -10.55 33.29 -11.80
CA THR A 95 -10.13 34.65 -12.17
C THR A 95 -9.74 35.52 -10.96
N ALA A 96 -9.77 34.98 -9.74
CA ALA A 96 -9.36 35.69 -8.54
C ALA A 96 -7.83 35.82 -8.40
N GLU A 97 -7.37 36.87 -7.74
CA GLU A 97 -5.93 37.18 -7.62
C GLU A 97 -5.16 36.05 -6.92
N GLY A 98 -4.02 35.66 -7.48
CA GLY A 98 -3.16 34.58 -6.98
C GLY A 98 -3.67 33.16 -7.24
N VAL A 99 -4.86 32.96 -7.82
CA VAL A 99 -5.39 31.63 -8.14
C VAL A 99 -4.82 31.12 -9.47
N HIS A 100 -4.23 29.91 -9.44
CA HIS A 100 -3.68 29.23 -10.61
C HIS A 100 -4.59 28.13 -11.16
N GLN A 101 -5.39 27.50 -10.29
CA GLN A 101 -6.24 26.37 -10.65
C GLN A 101 -7.40 26.22 -9.67
N VAL A 102 -8.62 26.04 -10.20
CA VAL A 102 -9.79 25.57 -9.45
C VAL A 102 -10.15 24.19 -10.00
N THR A 103 -10.39 23.21 -9.14
CA THR A 103 -10.81 21.86 -9.54
C THR A 103 -11.87 21.36 -8.58
N ARG A 104 -13.14 21.38 -9.01
CA ARG A 104 -14.25 20.78 -8.27
C ARG A 104 -13.93 19.31 -8.02
N GLN A 105 -13.98 18.92 -6.76
CA GLN A 105 -13.82 17.54 -6.34
C GLN A 105 -15.10 16.78 -6.64
N HIS A 106 -14.94 15.58 -7.20
CA HIS A 106 -16.01 14.62 -7.40
C HIS A 106 -15.74 13.40 -6.53
N SER A 107 -16.81 12.81 -6.01
CA SER A 107 -16.73 11.60 -5.20
C SER A 107 -16.60 10.37 -6.11
N HIS A 108 -15.69 9.47 -5.75
CA HIS A 108 -15.53 8.16 -6.39
C HIS A 108 -15.31 7.07 -5.35
N TYR A 109 -15.37 5.81 -5.78
CA TYR A 109 -15.18 4.64 -4.92
C TYR A 109 -13.82 3.97 -5.17
N ARG A 110 -13.33 3.24 -4.18
CA ARG A 110 -12.12 2.42 -4.24
C ARG A 110 -12.42 1.10 -3.56
N ASP A 111 -12.06 -0.01 -4.20
CA ASP A 111 -12.32 -1.34 -3.70
C ASP A 111 -11.09 -1.84 -2.94
N LYS A 112 -11.32 -2.34 -1.73
CA LYS A 112 -10.34 -3.05 -0.89
C LYS A 112 -10.05 -4.43 -1.51
N ARG A 113 -8.78 -4.87 -1.54
CA ARG A 113 -8.33 -6.06 -2.32
C ARG A 113 -8.53 -7.40 -1.61
N VAL A 114 -9.72 -7.55 -1.00
CA VAL A 114 -10.23 -8.77 -0.37
C VAL A 114 -10.45 -9.90 -1.40
N PRO A 115 -10.58 -11.17 -0.96
CA PRO A 115 -10.91 -12.28 -1.86
C PRO A 115 -12.29 -12.11 -2.49
N VAL A 116 -12.45 -12.64 -3.71
CA VAL A 116 -13.76 -12.72 -4.37
C VAL A 116 -14.61 -13.79 -3.69
N GLU A 117 -15.70 -13.38 -3.05
CA GLU A 117 -16.68 -14.30 -2.46
C GLU A 117 -17.25 -15.26 -3.53
N GLY A 118 -17.50 -16.50 -3.14
CA GLY A 118 -18.01 -17.53 -4.05
C GLY A 118 -16.95 -18.30 -4.85
N LEU A 119 -15.67 -17.88 -4.83
CA LEU A 119 -14.56 -18.77 -5.17
C LEU A 119 -14.30 -19.77 -4.03
N ASP A 120 -15.15 -20.78 -3.98
CA ASP A 120 -15.02 -21.97 -3.13
C ASP A 120 -13.71 -22.70 -3.48
N PHE A 121 -12.63 -22.34 -2.78
CA PHE A 121 -11.28 -22.92 -2.92
C PHE A 121 -11.26 -24.36 -2.41
N LYS A 122 -11.95 -25.24 -3.15
CA LYS A 122 -11.82 -26.69 -3.02
C LYS A 122 -10.39 -27.06 -3.39
N PHE A 123 -9.55 -27.12 -2.38
CA PHE A 123 -8.22 -27.71 -2.44
C PHE A 123 -8.38 -29.19 -2.80
N THR A 124 -8.50 -29.47 -4.10
CA THR A 124 -8.64 -30.82 -4.63
C THR A 124 -7.29 -31.49 -4.50
N HIS A 125 -7.07 -32.12 -3.33
CA HIS A 125 -5.90 -32.94 -2.98
C HIS A 125 -5.75 -34.14 -3.92
N SER A 126 -5.40 -33.84 -5.17
CA SER A 126 -5.05 -34.75 -6.26
C SER A 126 -3.55 -35.10 -6.20
N PHE A 127 -3.01 -35.17 -4.98
CA PHE A 127 -1.66 -35.67 -4.71
C PHE A 127 -1.60 -37.16 -5.04
N GLN A 128 -1.25 -37.46 -6.29
CA GLN A 128 -0.88 -38.82 -6.69
C GLN A 128 0.30 -39.26 -5.81
N ARG A 129 0.06 -40.27 -4.98
CA ARG A 129 1.04 -40.83 -4.05
C ARG A 129 2.11 -41.60 -4.84
N GLY A 130 3.14 -40.88 -5.27
CA GLY A 130 4.29 -41.46 -5.97
C GLY A 130 5.13 -42.33 -5.04
N GLU A 131 4.72 -43.59 -4.86
CA GLU A 131 5.48 -44.57 -4.08
C GLU A 131 6.74 -45.02 -4.85
N SER A 132 7.90 -44.49 -4.46
CA SER A 132 9.19 -45.17 -4.58
C SER A 132 10.18 -44.59 -3.57
N ALA A 133 10.86 -45.47 -2.85
CA ALA A 133 11.68 -45.11 -1.70
C ALA A 133 13.18 -45.12 -2.00
N SER A 134 13.91 -44.25 -1.30
CA SER A 134 15.22 -44.63 -0.74
C SER A 134 15.36 -43.95 0.61
N ASP A 135 15.49 -44.74 1.67
CA ASP A 135 15.56 -44.21 3.04
C ASP A 135 16.82 -43.36 3.25
N ARG A 136 16.60 -42.09 3.58
CA ARG A 136 17.60 -41.17 4.13
C ARG A 136 16.88 -40.32 5.16
N GLN A 137 17.02 -40.67 6.43
CA GLN A 137 16.61 -39.79 7.52
C GLN A 137 17.30 -38.42 7.36
N PRO A 138 16.56 -37.31 7.37
CA PRO A 138 17.16 -36.01 7.57
C PRO A 138 17.78 -35.98 8.97
N GLU A 139 19.04 -35.54 9.10
CA GLU A 139 19.55 -35.17 10.42
C GLU A 139 18.79 -33.93 10.91
N GLU A 140 17.90 -34.12 11.89
CA GLU A 140 17.24 -33.01 12.57
C GLU A 140 18.30 -32.15 13.27
N ASN A 141 18.65 -31.04 12.62
CA ASN A 141 19.72 -30.17 13.06
C ASN A 141 19.24 -29.35 14.28
N LYS A 142 19.58 -29.84 15.49
CA LYS A 142 19.10 -29.33 16.80
C LYS A 142 19.43 -27.87 17.12
N SER A 143 20.00 -27.12 16.18
CA SER A 143 20.35 -25.70 16.28
C SER A 143 19.19 -24.73 16.03
N ASP A 144 18.08 -25.16 15.44
CA ASP A 144 17.01 -24.24 15.00
C ASP A 144 16.03 -23.81 16.11
N GLN A 145 16.00 -24.49 17.26
CA GLN A 145 15.06 -24.28 18.37
C GLN A 145 15.29 -22.99 19.20
N SER A 146 16.10 -22.04 18.72
CA SER A 146 16.58 -20.90 19.53
C SER A 146 15.69 -19.65 19.54
N LEU A 147 14.66 -19.58 18.69
CA LEU A 147 13.73 -18.46 18.64
C LEU A 147 12.29 -18.98 18.54
N THR A 148 11.56 -18.92 19.66
CA THR A 148 10.17 -19.35 19.79
C THR A 148 9.38 -18.27 20.51
N PHE A 149 8.23 -17.91 19.97
CA PHE A 149 7.36 -16.89 20.51
C PHE A 149 6.30 -17.51 21.45
N ASN A 150 5.82 -16.75 22.44
CA ASN A 150 4.81 -17.22 23.39
C ASN A 150 3.35 -16.98 22.93
N ASP A 151 3.19 -16.44 21.73
CA ASP A 151 1.93 -15.94 21.17
C ASP A 151 1.12 -17.08 20.53
N PRO A 152 -0.18 -17.23 20.83
CA PRO A 152 -0.92 -18.48 20.62
C PRO A 152 -1.12 -18.90 19.16
N LEU A 153 -1.06 -17.97 18.19
CA LEU A 153 -1.16 -18.24 16.76
C LEU A 153 0.21 -18.37 16.07
N TRP A 154 1.34 -18.13 16.75
CA TRP A 154 2.67 -18.30 16.15
C TRP A 154 2.85 -19.67 15.43
N PRO A 155 2.38 -20.82 15.99
CA PRO A 155 2.44 -22.11 15.30
C PRO A 155 1.56 -22.26 14.04
N MET A 156 0.68 -21.29 13.77
CA MET A 156 -0.21 -21.26 12.60
C MET A 156 0.30 -20.34 11.48
N GLN A 157 1.32 -19.51 11.76
CA GLN A 157 1.90 -18.56 10.81
C GLN A 157 2.94 -19.22 9.88
N TRP A 158 2.43 -20.15 9.07
CA TRP A 158 3.21 -20.93 8.11
C TRP A 158 3.98 -20.06 7.10
N GLU A 159 3.49 -18.85 6.82
CA GLU A 159 4.12 -17.85 5.97
C GLU A 159 5.40 -17.28 6.57
N LEU A 160 5.51 -17.23 7.89
CA LEU A 160 6.70 -16.76 8.61
C LEU A 160 7.70 -17.90 8.86
N LEU A 161 7.21 -19.11 9.11
CA LEU A 161 8.04 -20.30 9.28
C LEU A 161 7.26 -21.59 8.98
N ALA A 162 7.64 -22.30 7.91
CA ALA A 162 6.95 -23.51 7.48
C ALA A 162 7.27 -24.72 8.41
N GLN A 163 6.43 -24.95 9.42
CA GLN A 163 6.54 -26.07 10.38
C GLN A 163 5.42 -27.11 10.23
N GLY A 164 5.61 -28.26 10.89
CA GLY A 164 4.59 -29.32 10.98
C GLY A 164 4.17 -29.84 9.61
N GLU A 165 2.85 -29.92 9.37
CA GLU A 165 2.29 -30.36 8.09
C GLU A 165 2.71 -29.45 6.92
N TYR A 166 2.97 -28.17 7.18
CA TYR A 166 3.45 -27.21 6.18
C TYR A 166 4.95 -27.32 5.89
N SER A 167 5.73 -28.09 6.68
CA SER A 167 7.17 -28.28 6.46
C SER A 167 7.50 -28.91 5.09
N PHE A 168 6.52 -29.50 4.41
CA PHE A 168 6.66 -30.05 3.06
C PHE A 168 6.50 -29.01 1.94
N SER A 169 6.02 -27.78 2.22
CA SER A 169 5.98 -26.71 1.21
C SER A 169 7.40 -26.27 0.87
N GLY A 170 8.25 -26.07 1.89
CA GLY A 170 9.57 -25.46 1.76
C GLY A 170 9.53 -23.94 1.53
N PHE A 171 8.35 -23.33 1.49
CA PHE A 171 8.13 -21.90 1.25
C PHE A 171 7.61 -21.20 2.51
N ASP A 172 8.48 -20.38 3.08
CA ASP A 172 8.19 -19.32 4.03
C ASP A 172 8.98 -18.07 3.59
N LEU A 173 8.71 -16.93 4.22
CA LEU A 173 9.33 -15.64 3.88
C LEU A 173 10.79 -15.51 4.36
N ASN A 174 11.37 -16.56 4.94
CA ASN A 174 12.76 -16.62 5.41
C ASN A 174 13.11 -15.46 6.38
N VAL A 175 12.22 -15.16 7.34
CA VAL A 175 12.39 -14.09 8.35
C VAL A 175 13.26 -14.50 9.54
N MET A 176 13.30 -15.80 9.86
CA MET A 176 14.07 -16.34 11.00
C MET A 176 15.57 -15.99 11.03
N PRO A 177 16.33 -15.92 9.91
CA PRO A 177 17.73 -15.47 9.93
C PRO A 177 17.87 -14.00 10.31
N VAL A 178 16.86 -13.18 9.98
CA VAL A 178 16.85 -11.73 10.26
C VAL A 178 16.61 -11.49 11.74
N TRP A 179 15.55 -12.08 12.29
CA TRP A 179 15.21 -11.95 13.71
C TRP A 179 16.30 -12.50 14.64
N LYS A 180 16.98 -13.60 14.25
CA LYS A 180 18.16 -14.13 14.97
C LYS A 180 19.34 -13.15 15.04
N ASN A 181 19.39 -12.15 14.15
CA ASN A 181 20.36 -11.05 14.17
C ASN A 181 19.82 -9.77 14.86
N THR A 182 18.71 -9.87 15.60
CA THR A 182 18.04 -8.79 16.36
C THR A 182 17.47 -7.64 15.53
N ILE A 183 17.30 -7.86 14.23
CA ILE A 183 16.62 -6.93 13.30
C ILE A 183 15.14 -7.30 13.27
N THR A 184 14.28 -6.33 13.55
CA THR A 184 12.87 -6.51 13.93
C THR A 184 11.97 -5.34 13.51
N GLY A 185 12.49 -4.39 12.71
CA GLY A 185 11.81 -3.15 12.30
C GLY A 185 12.08 -1.96 13.20
N ASP A 186 12.96 -2.09 14.20
CA ASP A 186 13.16 -1.09 15.25
C ASP A 186 13.72 0.22 14.67
N GLY A 187 13.00 1.31 14.93
CA GLY A 187 13.30 2.65 14.44
C GLY A 187 12.39 3.11 13.29
N VAL A 188 11.88 2.18 12.46
CA VAL A 188 11.10 2.47 11.24
C VAL A 188 9.64 2.83 11.56
N VAL A 189 9.02 3.69 10.74
CA VAL A 189 7.62 4.15 10.84
C VAL A 189 6.76 3.62 9.69
N VAL A 190 5.85 2.73 10.03
CA VAL A 190 4.78 2.13 9.23
C VAL A 190 3.48 2.89 9.47
N SER A 191 2.55 2.88 8.51
CA SER A 191 1.34 3.70 8.54
C SER A 191 0.27 3.19 7.58
N ILE A 192 -0.99 3.43 7.89
CA ILE A 192 -2.10 3.06 7.02
C ILE A 192 -2.56 4.10 6.04
N VAL A 193 -3.14 3.65 4.92
CA VAL A 193 -4.17 4.36 4.17
C VAL A 193 -5.26 3.34 3.81
N ASP A 194 -6.33 3.27 4.61
CA ASP A 194 -7.40 2.26 4.44
C ASP A 194 -8.68 2.67 5.23
N ASP A 195 -9.47 1.76 5.79
CA ASP A 195 -10.69 2.05 6.55
C ASP A 195 -10.49 2.52 8.01
N GLY A 196 -9.40 2.15 8.70
CA GLY A 196 -9.03 2.71 10.00
C GLY A 196 -7.92 1.95 10.73
N ILE A 197 -7.65 2.34 11.99
CA ILE A 197 -6.84 1.58 12.96
C ILE A 197 -7.29 1.86 14.41
N ASP A 198 -7.82 0.86 15.09
CA ASP A 198 -8.03 0.76 16.55
C ASP A 198 -6.72 0.47 17.29
N HIS A 199 -5.96 1.55 17.46
CA HIS A 199 -4.80 1.68 18.33
C HIS A 199 -4.94 1.15 19.77
N THR A 200 -6.14 0.75 20.23
CA THR A 200 -6.34 0.12 21.54
C THR A 200 -6.06 -1.39 21.56
N ASN A 201 -5.87 -2.04 20.39
CA ASN A 201 -5.52 -3.46 20.31
C ASN A 201 -4.36 -3.81 21.23
N LYS A 202 -4.47 -4.97 21.90
CA LYS A 202 -3.42 -5.55 22.72
C LYS A 202 -2.10 -5.65 21.97
N ASP A 203 -2.12 -5.92 20.68
CA ASP A 203 -0.89 -6.04 19.89
C ASP A 203 -0.44 -4.72 19.25
N LEU A 204 -1.35 -3.73 19.09
CA LEU A 204 -1.00 -2.40 18.58
C LEU A 204 -0.41 -1.49 19.62
N LYS A 205 -1.09 -1.37 20.77
CA LYS A 205 -1.01 -0.25 21.72
C LYS A 205 0.40 0.21 22.13
N LYS A 206 1.39 -0.68 21.99
CA LYS A 206 2.81 -0.48 22.27
C LYS A 206 3.57 0.09 21.06
N ASN A 207 3.28 -0.45 19.88
CA ASN A 207 3.90 -0.10 18.60
C ASN A 207 3.17 1.07 17.91
N PHE A 208 1.95 1.41 18.35
CA PHE A 208 1.13 2.47 17.75
C PHE A 208 1.80 3.85 17.80
N GLU A 209 1.72 4.59 16.69
CA GLU A 209 2.30 5.92 16.50
C GLU A 209 1.25 6.92 15.98
N ALA A 210 0.87 7.85 16.86
CA ALA A 210 -0.11 8.89 16.56
C ALA A 210 0.39 9.93 15.53
N LEU A 211 1.70 10.15 15.43
CA LEU A 211 2.27 11.01 14.38
C LEU A 211 2.20 10.37 12.98
N ALA A 212 2.11 9.04 12.92
CA ALA A 212 1.83 8.27 11.72
C ALA A 212 0.32 8.13 11.46
N SER A 213 -0.54 8.83 12.21
CA SER A 213 -2.00 8.60 12.22
C SER A 213 -2.86 9.84 11.97
N PHE A 214 -3.99 9.63 11.30
CA PHE A 214 -4.90 10.68 10.84
C PHE A 214 -6.30 10.12 10.46
N ASP A 215 -7.36 10.92 10.59
CA ASP A 215 -8.65 10.61 9.95
C ASP A 215 -9.01 11.72 8.95
N VAL A 216 -9.08 11.34 7.67
CA VAL A 216 -9.41 12.21 6.52
C VAL A 216 -10.92 12.46 6.42
N ARG A 217 -11.75 11.58 6.99
CA ARG A 217 -13.22 11.65 7.04
C ARG A 217 -13.70 12.62 8.13
N ALA A 218 -12.87 12.92 9.13
CA ALA A 218 -13.20 13.76 10.27
C ALA A 218 -13.79 15.13 9.85
N SER A 219 -15.05 15.40 10.22
CA SER A 219 -15.97 16.31 9.51
C SER A 219 -15.62 17.82 9.50
N HIS A 220 -14.57 18.21 10.23
CA HIS A 220 -14.05 19.58 10.32
C HIS A 220 -12.51 19.67 10.14
N GLY A 221 -11.86 18.58 9.74
CA GLY A 221 -10.41 18.50 9.52
C GLY A 221 -9.58 18.32 10.80
N LEU A 222 -8.52 17.51 10.69
CA LEU A 222 -7.54 17.22 11.75
C LEU A 222 -8.11 16.46 12.97
N SER A 223 -8.51 15.20 12.75
CA SER A 223 -8.41 14.19 13.82
C SER A 223 -7.10 13.42 13.66
N HIS A 224 -6.39 13.19 14.77
CA HIS A 224 -5.27 12.25 14.87
C HIS A 224 -5.70 10.90 15.47
N ASP A 225 -7.00 10.72 15.70
CA ASP A 225 -7.62 9.47 16.09
C ASP A 225 -8.19 8.80 14.82
N PRO A 226 -7.55 7.72 14.32
CA PRO A 226 -7.92 7.03 13.08
C PRO A 226 -8.85 5.82 13.28
N MET A 227 -9.47 5.71 14.47
CA MET A 227 -10.34 4.61 14.87
C MET A 227 -11.36 4.23 13.77
N PRO A 228 -11.45 2.95 13.37
CA PRO A 228 -12.48 2.48 12.44
C PRO A 228 -13.86 2.51 13.12
N LEU A 229 -14.90 2.30 12.32
CA LEU A 229 -16.17 1.82 12.86
C LEU A 229 -15.97 0.37 13.31
N ARG A 230 -16.54 -0.01 14.46
CA ARG A 230 -16.35 -1.36 15.04
C ARG A 230 -17.32 -2.38 14.41
N ASP A 231 -17.14 -2.62 13.13
CA ASP A 231 -17.86 -3.58 12.29
C ASP A 231 -16.89 -4.36 11.39
N GLU A 232 -17.39 -5.41 10.72
CA GLU A 232 -16.53 -6.25 9.88
C GLU A 232 -16.13 -5.55 8.56
N GLU A 233 -16.97 -4.68 8.02
CA GLU A 233 -16.68 -3.95 6.78
C GLU A 233 -15.43 -3.07 6.96
N ASN A 234 -15.33 -2.36 8.08
CA ASN A 234 -14.20 -1.50 8.44
C ASN A 234 -13.08 -2.25 9.19
N SER A 235 -13.03 -3.59 9.08
CA SER A 235 -11.98 -4.46 9.64
C SER A 235 -11.02 -5.02 8.58
N HIS A 236 -10.97 -4.45 7.39
CA HIS A 236 -10.01 -4.88 6.35
C HIS A 236 -8.63 -4.30 6.63
N GLY A 237 -8.57 -2.99 6.86
CA GLY A 237 -7.34 -2.32 7.26
C GLY A 237 -6.75 -3.05 8.47
N THR A 238 -7.51 -3.15 9.56
CA THR A 238 -7.30 -3.95 10.78
C THR A 238 -6.44 -5.22 10.64
N ARG A 239 -6.42 -5.91 9.50
CA ARG A 239 -5.65 -7.17 9.37
C ARG A 239 -4.18 -6.91 8.96
N CYS A 240 -3.89 -5.81 8.27
CA CYS A 240 -2.64 -5.56 7.55
C CYS A 240 -1.37 -5.25 8.40
N ALA A 241 -1.42 -4.97 9.70
CA ALA A 241 -0.24 -5.13 10.58
C ALA A 241 -0.51 -6.01 11.80
N GLY A 242 -1.51 -6.90 11.72
CA GLY A 242 -1.18 -8.24 12.19
C GLY A 242 0.12 -8.65 11.50
N GLU A 243 0.09 -8.65 10.17
CA GLU A 243 1.18 -9.04 9.30
C GLU A 243 2.49 -8.25 9.47
N VAL A 244 2.46 -6.92 9.47
CA VAL A 244 3.67 -6.09 9.64
C VAL A 244 4.17 -6.00 11.08
N ALA A 245 3.34 -5.79 12.10
CA ALA A 245 3.80 -5.16 13.35
C ALA A 245 3.15 -5.64 14.65
N MET A 246 2.38 -6.74 14.68
CA MET A 246 1.79 -7.24 15.94
C MET A 246 2.87 -7.63 16.94
N GLU A 247 2.71 -7.19 18.19
CA GLU A 247 3.70 -7.33 19.25
C GLU A 247 4.06 -8.80 19.50
N ALA A 248 5.35 -9.11 19.38
CA ALA A 248 5.89 -10.40 19.78
C ALA A 248 6.02 -10.56 21.31
N ASN A 249 5.74 -11.78 21.77
CA ASN A 249 5.87 -12.29 23.14
C ASN A 249 4.95 -11.67 24.20
N ASN A 250 3.74 -11.24 23.83
CA ASN A 250 2.73 -10.71 24.77
C ASN A 250 1.61 -11.71 25.11
N SER A 251 1.62 -12.91 24.51
CA SER A 251 0.65 -14.00 24.69
C SER A 251 -0.76 -13.68 24.19
N TYR A 252 -0.86 -12.83 23.16
CA TYR A 252 -2.05 -12.57 22.36
C TYR A 252 -1.72 -12.73 20.87
N CYS A 253 -2.75 -12.98 20.06
CA CYS A 253 -2.69 -13.36 18.64
C CYS A 253 -1.37 -14.03 18.16
N GLY A 254 -0.51 -13.33 17.43
CA GLY A 254 0.68 -13.88 16.78
C GLY A 254 1.82 -12.85 16.71
N VAL A 255 2.68 -12.97 15.70
CA VAL A 255 3.88 -12.15 15.51
C VAL A 255 3.86 -11.43 14.18
N GLY A 256 4.12 -10.12 14.18
CA GLY A 256 4.31 -9.33 12.96
C GLY A 256 5.73 -9.47 12.42
N ILE A 257 5.91 -9.42 11.09
CA ILE A 257 7.23 -9.56 10.45
C ILE A 257 8.26 -8.56 11.00
N ALA A 258 7.81 -7.34 11.28
CA ALA A 258 8.56 -6.23 11.86
C ALA A 258 7.93 -5.80 13.21
N PHE A 259 7.79 -6.77 14.14
CA PHE A 259 7.14 -6.63 15.45
C PHE A 259 7.67 -5.55 16.42
N ASN A 260 8.73 -4.80 16.07
CA ASN A 260 9.22 -3.61 16.80
C ASN A 260 9.17 -2.31 15.97
N ALA A 261 8.60 -2.32 14.77
CA ALA A 261 8.35 -1.09 14.01
C ALA A 261 7.26 -0.25 14.67
N ARG A 262 7.31 1.08 14.49
CA ARG A 262 6.20 1.99 14.85
C ARG A 262 5.12 1.92 13.77
N ILE A 263 3.85 1.96 14.15
CA ILE A 263 2.73 1.74 13.22
C ILE A 263 1.58 2.74 13.47
N GLY A 264 1.15 3.47 12.44
CA GLY A 264 -0.01 4.36 12.50
C GLY A 264 -1.08 4.06 11.45
N GLY A 265 -2.07 4.95 11.31
CA GLY A 265 -3.07 4.82 10.26
C GLY A 265 -3.79 6.07 9.82
N ILE A 266 -3.98 6.19 8.50
CA ILE A 266 -4.77 7.22 7.83
C ILE A 266 -6.11 6.61 7.37
N ARG A 267 -7.19 6.99 8.05
CA ARG A 267 -8.56 6.56 7.74
C ARG A 267 -9.11 7.32 6.53
N LEU A 268 -9.51 6.55 5.51
CA LEU A 268 -9.89 6.99 4.17
C LEU A 268 -11.10 6.24 3.57
N LEU A 269 -11.16 4.91 3.69
CA LEU A 269 -12.04 4.05 2.87
C LEU A 269 -13.43 3.75 3.44
N ASP A 270 -13.78 4.30 4.60
CA ASP A 270 -15.12 4.24 5.18
C ASP A 270 -16.10 5.13 4.37
N GLY A 271 -16.47 4.66 3.17
CA GLY A 271 -17.28 5.36 2.17
C GLY A 271 -16.48 6.11 1.07
N PRO A 272 -17.16 6.87 0.19
CA PRO A 272 -16.55 7.41 -1.03
C PRO A 272 -15.48 8.49 -0.77
N VAL A 273 -14.48 8.53 -1.64
CA VAL A 273 -13.26 9.34 -1.56
C VAL A 273 -13.22 10.42 -2.65
N THR A 274 -12.19 11.28 -2.66
CA THR A 274 -11.94 12.29 -3.69
C THR A 274 -10.43 12.40 -3.99
N ASP A 275 -10.07 12.96 -5.17
CA ASP A 275 -8.67 13.24 -5.59
C ASP A 275 -7.87 13.97 -4.50
N ALA A 276 -8.46 14.99 -3.86
CA ALA A 276 -7.84 15.72 -2.75
C ALA A 276 -7.71 14.91 -1.44
N MET A 277 -8.58 13.93 -1.20
CA MET A 277 -8.46 13.04 -0.02
C MET A 277 -7.34 12.03 -0.22
N GLU A 278 -7.33 11.30 -1.33
CA GLU A 278 -6.26 10.37 -1.71
C GLU A 278 -4.88 11.06 -1.68
N ALA A 279 -4.78 12.25 -2.30
CA ALA A 279 -3.55 13.05 -2.31
C ALA A 279 -3.12 13.55 -0.92
N THR A 280 -4.08 13.74 -0.01
CA THR A 280 -3.79 14.12 1.38
C THR A 280 -3.23 12.93 2.14
N SER A 281 -3.83 11.73 2.00
CA SER A 281 -3.33 10.51 2.65
C SER A 281 -1.91 10.17 2.19
N LEU A 282 -1.70 10.08 0.88
CA LEU A 282 -0.43 9.67 0.26
C LEU A 282 0.74 10.65 0.43
N THR A 283 0.52 11.78 1.12
CA THR A 283 1.59 12.73 1.48
C THR A 283 1.45 13.28 2.91
N TYR A 284 0.62 12.65 3.75
CA TYR A 284 0.52 12.99 5.17
C TYR A 284 1.84 12.66 5.86
N ASN A 285 2.44 13.61 6.59
CA ASN A 285 3.66 13.43 7.40
C ASN A 285 4.80 12.59 6.76
N MET A 286 4.99 12.69 5.44
CA MET A 286 5.92 11.86 4.65
C MET A 286 7.41 11.99 5.03
N ALA A 287 7.80 13.05 5.73
CA ALA A 287 9.15 13.25 6.27
C ALA A 287 9.37 12.59 7.67
N PHE A 288 8.42 11.77 8.11
CA PHE A 288 8.45 11.00 9.37
C PHE A 288 7.94 9.57 9.18
N ILE A 289 6.98 9.37 8.28
CA ILE A 289 6.50 8.05 7.88
C ILE A 289 7.44 7.51 6.80
N ASP A 290 8.19 6.46 7.12
CA ASP A 290 9.03 5.76 6.15
C ASP A 290 8.16 4.92 5.17
N ILE A 291 6.94 4.57 5.58
CA ILE A 291 6.12 3.46 5.05
C ILE A 291 4.57 3.72 5.30
N TYR A 292 3.71 4.09 4.31
CA TYR A 292 2.23 3.75 4.17
C TYR A 292 1.65 3.04 2.87
N VAL A 293 0.78 1.99 2.96
CA VAL A 293 0.23 1.21 1.77
C VAL A 293 -1.22 1.49 1.46
N CYS A 294 -1.57 1.10 0.25
CA CYS A 294 -2.90 1.02 -0.29
C CYS A 294 -3.22 -0.42 -0.70
N SER A 295 -3.90 -1.19 0.17
CA SER A 295 -4.47 -2.50 -0.19
C SER A 295 -5.83 -2.31 -0.89
N TRP A 296 -5.88 -1.36 -1.83
CA TRP A 296 -7.09 -0.86 -2.49
C TRP A 296 -6.77 -0.27 -3.87
N GLY A 297 -7.79 -0.11 -4.71
CA GLY A 297 -7.64 0.48 -6.05
C GLY A 297 -8.96 0.75 -6.75
N PRO A 298 -8.99 0.83 -8.09
CA PRO A 298 -10.21 0.68 -8.88
C PRO A 298 -10.94 -0.63 -8.58
N GLN A 299 -12.19 -0.74 -9.03
CA GLN A 299 -12.98 -1.97 -8.92
C GLN A 299 -12.38 -3.13 -9.75
N ASP A 300 -12.37 -4.34 -9.18
CA ASP A 300 -11.83 -5.57 -9.81
C ASP A 300 -12.91 -6.39 -10.56
N ASP A 301 -13.82 -5.70 -11.23
CA ASP A 301 -14.86 -6.27 -12.11
C ASP A 301 -14.30 -6.91 -13.41
N GLY A 302 -13.02 -6.68 -13.72
CA GLY A 302 -12.39 -7.02 -14.99
C GLY A 302 -12.77 -6.11 -16.17
N ALA A 303 -13.60 -5.08 -15.95
CA ALA A 303 -14.09 -4.15 -16.97
C ALA A 303 -13.56 -2.71 -16.78
N THR A 304 -13.42 -2.27 -15.53
CA THR A 304 -12.98 -0.93 -15.13
C THR A 304 -11.57 -0.62 -15.64
N VAL A 305 -11.33 0.65 -15.98
CA VAL A 305 -10.02 1.23 -16.33
C VAL A 305 -9.97 2.62 -15.71
N ASP A 306 -9.30 2.73 -14.57
CA ASP A 306 -9.16 3.97 -13.79
C ASP A 306 -7.84 3.95 -13.00
N GLY A 307 -7.42 5.09 -12.44
CA GLY A 307 -6.17 5.22 -11.71
C GLY A 307 -6.11 6.46 -10.82
N PRO A 308 -4.91 6.94 -10.45
CA PRO A 308 -4.75 8.13 -9.64
C PRO A 308 -5.15 9.39 -10.43
N LEU A 309 -6.05 10.19 -9.86
CA LEU A 309 -6.47 11.48 -10.41
C LEU A 309 -5.39 12.57 -10.25
N SER A 310 -5.71 13.82 -10.60
CA SER A 310 -4.73 14.88 -10.85
C SER A 310 -3.86 15.28 -9.65
N LEU A 311 -4.41 15.20 -8.44
CA LEU A 311 -3.73 15.47 -7.18
C LEU A 311 -3.09 14.20 -6.65
N THR A 312 -3.77 13.04 -6.73
CA THR A 312 -3.21 11.73 -6.36
C THR A 312 -1.94 11.43 -7.15
N ALA A 313 -1.93 11.68 -8.46
CA ALA A 313 -0.76 11.50 -9.33
C ALA A 313 0.36 12.53 -9.07
N ARG A 314 0.06 13.69 -8.47
CA ARG A 314 1.07 14.63 -7.96
C ARG A 314 1.59 14.22 -6.58
N ALA A 315 0.73 13.68 -5.73
CA ALA A 315 1.06 13.16 -4.41
C ALA A 315 1.99 11.96 -4.53
N LEU A 316 1.67 10.98 -5.38
CA LEU A 316 2.55 9.85 -5.70
C LEU A 316 3.91 10.29 -6.25
N ARG A 317 3.97 11.35 -7.08
CA ARG A 317 5.25 11.90 -7.56
C ARG A 317 6.07 12.59 -6.48
N LEU A 318 5.40 13.21 -5.50
CA LEU A 318 6.06 13.76 -4.32
C LEU A 318 6.56 12.61 -3.43
N GLY A 319 5.75 11.57 -3.24
CA GLY A 319 6.08 10.32 -2.55
C GLY A 319 7.17 9.50 -3.24
N THR A 320 7.40 9.60 -4.55
CA THR A 320 8.63 9.08 -5.19
C THR A 320 9.90 9.88 -4.83
N HIS A 321 9.87 10.59 -3.70
CA HIS A 321 11.03 11.06 -2.97
C HIS A 321 11.09 10.55 -1.50
N GLU A 322 9.99 10.08 -0.86
CA GLU A 322 9.86 9.53 0.54
C GLU A 322 8.62 8.53 0.63
N VAL A 323 8.71 7.26 1.14
CA VAL A 323 7.88 6.05 0.69
C VAL A 323 6.95 5.23 1.71
N THR A 324 6.49 3.95 1.46
CA THR A 324 5.04 3.50 1.56
C THR A 324 4.52 1.99 1.94
N VAL A 325 4.12 1.50 3.19
CA VAL A 325 3.22 0.28 3.61
C VAL A 325 2.39 0.24 5.06
N THR A 326 1.39 -0.66 5.42
CA THR A 326 0.24 -0.71 6.49
C THR A 326 0.26 -1.72 7.75
N ASN A 327 -0.70 -2.10 8.71
CA ASN A 327 -1.89 -1.67 9.62
C ASN A 327 -2.08 -2.27 11.11
N MET A 328 -2.99 -3.29 11.41
CA MET A 328 -3.41 -4.04 12.67
C MET A 328 -4.79 -3.67 13.36
N ASP A 329 -5.49 -4.54 14.16
CA ASP A 329 -6.56 -4.32 15.24
C ASP A 329 -7.10 -5.59 16.00
N ASP A 330 -7.94 -5.39 17.05
CA ASP A 330 -8.43 -6.27 18.18
C ASP A 330 -9.05 -7.67 17.91
N GLY A 331 -8.59 -8.43 16.92
CA GLY A 331 -9.07 -9.80 16.71
C GLY A 331 -8.04 -10.69 16.05
N CYS A 332 -7.82 -11.88 16.61
CA CYS A 332 -6.86 -12.83 16.07
C CYS A 332 -7.42 -13.54 14.82
N VAL A 333 -7.22 -12.93 13.65
CA VAL A 333 -7.68 -13.47 12.36
C VAL A 333 -6.70 -14.53 11.85
N THR A 334 -7.16 -15.78 11.74
CA THR A 334 -6.37 -16.91 11.22
C THR A 334 -6.49 -17.11 9.70
N TYR A 335 -7.28 -16.27 9.02
CA TYR A 335 -7.55 -16.39 7.58
C TYR A 335 -7.81 -15.01 6.96
N PHE A 336 -6.81 -14.45 6.29
CA PHE A 336 -6.91 -13.19 5.54
C PHE A 336 -6.24 -13.34 4.15
N PRO A 337 -6.94 -13.95 3.17
CA PRO A 337 -6.40 -14.13 1.83
C PRO A 337 -6.57 -12.85 0.98
N GLY A 338 -6.02 -12.88 -0.24
CA GLY A 338 -6.15 -11.82 -1.24
C GLY A 338 -4.81 -11.17 -1.58
N THR A 339 -4.83 -10.13 -2.40
CA THR A 339 -3.62 -9.29 -2.57
C THR A 339 -3.46 -8.27 -1.44
N SER A 340 -4.53 -8.03 -0.67
CA SER A 340 -4.51 -7.21 0.53
C SER A 340 -3.56 -7.67 1.63
N SER A 341 -3.27 -8.96 1.74
CA SER A 341 -2.30 -9.53 2.69
C SER A 341 -0.88 -9.65 2.12
N ALA A 342 -0.73 -9.74 0.79
CA ALA A 342 0.58 -9.76 0.15
C ALA A 342 1.32 -8.41 0.25
N ALA A 343 0.60 -7.29 0.13
CA ALA A 343 1.21 -5.95 0.18
C ALA A 343 1.76 -5.54 1.56
N PRO A 344 1.08 -5.82 2.69
CA PRO A 344 1.64 -5.59 4.02
C PRO A 344 2.76 -6.57 4.36
N ILE A 345 2.59 -7.87 4.07
CA ILE A 345 3.68 -8.86 4.17
C ILE A 345 4.98 -8.34 3.54
N ALA A 346 4.89 -7.76 2.34
CA ALA A 346 6.05 -7.22 1.64
C ALA A 346 6.84 -6.15 2.42
N ALA A 347 6.22 -5.38 3.32
CA ALA A 347 6.93 -4.33 4.07
C ALA A 347 7.12 -4.54 5.55
N GLY A 348 6.58 -5.62 6.11
CA GLY A 348 7.34 -6.28 7.15
C GLY A 348 8.79 -6.45 6.70
N ILE A 349 8.98 -6.99 5.49
CA ILE A 349 10.31 -7.20 4.90
C ILE A 349 11.02 -5.88 4.55
N LEU A 350 10.33 -4.88 4.00
CA LEU A 350 10.90 -3.54 3.79
C LEU A 350 11.37 -2.87 5.08
N ALA A 351 10.60 -2.96 6.17
CA ALA A 351 10.98 -2.38 7.46
C ALA A 351 12.21 -3.09 8.06
N LEU A 352 12.31 -4.42 7.92
CA LEU A 352 13.52 -5.16 8.29
C LEU A 352 14.74 -4.72 7.45
N ALA A 353 14.57 -4.42 6.16
CA ALA A 353 15.65 -3.91 5.30
C ALA A 353 16.05 -2.47 5.64
N LEU A 354 15.08 -1.61 5.98
CA LEU A 354 15.29 -0.20 6.35
C LEU A 354 15.88 -0.01 7.75
N GLU A 355 15.64 -0.91 8.71
CA GLU A 355 16.37 -0.91 9.99
C GLU A 355 17.89 -1.07 9.76
N VAL A 356 18.28 -1.90 8.78
CA VAL A 356 19.69 -2.18 8.46
C VAL A 356 20.30 -1.13 7.55
N ASN A 357 19.54 -0.60 6.59
CA ASN A 357 19.98 0.46 5.69
C ASN A 357 18.89 1.54 5.47
N PRO A 358 18.78 2.52 6.36
CA PRO A 358 17.83 3.64 6.23
C PRO A 358 18.23 4.67 5.16
N ALA A 359 19.27 4.40 4.35
CA ALA A 359 19.65 5.22 3.20
C ALA A 359 19.15 4.64 1.86
N LEU A 360 18.42 3.51 1.87
CA LEU A 360 17.77 2.96 0.68
C LEU A 360 16.72 3.92 0.13
N THR A 361 16.86 4.31 -1.14
CA THR A 361 15.81 5.00 -1.88
C THR A 361 14.73 4.02 -2.35
N TRP A 362 13.56 4.55 -2.72
CA TRP A 362 12.46 3.75 -3.28
C TRP A 362 12.83 2.90 -4.50
N ARG A 363 13.83 3.33 -5.28
CA ARG A 363 14.39 2.56 -6.39
C ARG A 363 15.34 1.47 -5.92
N ASP A 364 16.15 1.74 -4.90
CA ASP A 364 17.05 0.75 -4.31
C ASP A 364 16.25 -0.44 -3.75
N VAL A 365 15.11 -0.17 -3.11
CA VAL A 365 14.14 -1.19 -2.69
C VAL A 365 13.64 -2.05 -3.87
N GLN A 366 13.31 -1.45 -5.01
CA GLN A 366 12.86 -2.20 -6.19
C GLN A 366 14.00 -3.00 -6.85
N HIS A 367 15.23 -2.46 -6.88
CA HIS A 367 16.42 -3.21 -7.30
C HIS A 367 16.71 -4.40 -6.38
N LEU A 368 16.56 -4.23 -5.06
CA LEU A 368 16.66 -5.33 -4.09
C LEU A 368 15.64 -6.43 -4.40
N ILE A 369 14.35 -6.09 -4.55
CA ILE A 369 13.28 -7.04 -4.91
C ILE A 369 13.63 -7.82 -6.19
N ALA A 370 14.10 -7.13 -7.24
CA ALA A 370 14.50 -7.76 -8.50
C ALA A 370 15.73 -8.69 -8.38
N ASN A 371 16.56 -8.53 -7.34
CA ASN A 371 17.77 -9.32 -7.11
C ASN A 371 17.59 -10.48 -6.11
N THR A 372 16.61 -10.39 -5.21
CA THR A 372 16.43 -11.32 -4.06
C THR A 372 15.12 -12.08 -4.04
N ALA A 373 14.21 -11.82 -4.98
CA ALA A 373 13.03 -12.66 -5.17
C ALA A 373 13.40 -14.09 -5.62
N LYS A 374 12.52 -15.05 -5.30
CA LYS A 374 12.64 -16.50 -5.57
C LYS A 374 11.45 -17.03 -6.35
N ILE A 375 11.57 -18.20 -6.98
CA ILE A 375 10.47 -18.80 -7.76
C ILE A 375 9.55 -19.64 -6.84
N PRO A 376 8.29 -19.23 -6.56
CA PRO A 376 7.38 -19.97 -5.70
C PRO A 376 6.85 -21.27 -6.35
N ASP A 377 6.54 -21.26 -7.65
CA ASP A 377 6.23 -22.49 -8.40
C ASP A 377 6.84 -22.40 -9.81
N PRO A 378 7.87 -23.22 -10.14
CA PRO A 378 8.48 -23.27 -11.47
C PRO A 378 7.64 -24.04 -12.50
N LYS A 379 6.53 -24.68 -12.08
CA LYS A 379 5.63 -25.42 -12.97
C LYS A 379 4.53 -24.53 -13.54
N GLU A 380 4.27 -23.38 -12.92
CA GLU A 380 3.33 -22.39 -13.46
C GLU A 380 3.78 -21.94 -14.86
N PRO A 381 2.93 -22.06 -15.89
CA PRO A 381 3.29 -21.69 -17.25
C PRO A 381 3.33 -20.16 -17.42
N GLY A 382 4.52 -19.64 -17.68
CA GLY A 382 4.75 -18.21 -17.91
C GLY A 382 6.13 -17.71 -17.52
N TRP A 383 6.92 -18.52 -16.79
CA TRP A 383 8.26 -18.13 -16.33
C TRP A 383 9.21 -17.95 -17.50
N ASN A 384 9.83 -16.77 -17.53
CA ASN A 384 10.87 -16.41 -18.49
C ASN A 384 12.09 -15.84 -17.75
N ILE A 385 13.26 -15.88 -18.37
CA ILE A 385 14.46 -15.20 -17.89
C ILE A 385 14.81 -14.10 -18.89
N ASN A 386 14.77 -12.85 -18.42
CA ASN A 386 15.01 -11.67 -19.26
C ASN A 386 16.48 -11.59 -19.71
N ALA A 387 16.81 -10.65 -20.61
CA ALA A 387 18.16 -10.56 -21.17
C ALA A 387 19.23 -10.06 -20.17
N ALA A 388 18.83 -9.59 -18.99
CA ALA A 388 19.69 -9.25 -17.87
C ALA A 388 19.80 -10.36 -16.80
N GLY A 389 19.12 -11.49 -16.97
CA GLY A 389 19.20 -12.65 -16.07
C GLY A 389 18.15 -12.70 -14.96
N HIS A 390 17.25 -11.71 -14.85
CA HIS A 390 16.15 -11.76 -13.89
C HIS A 390 15.06 -12.74 -14.36
N HIS A 391 14.52 -13.55 -13.44
CA HIS A 391 13.34 -14.35 -13.71
C HIS A 391 12.07 -13.49 -13.56
N VAL A 392 11.13 -13.65 -14.49
CA VAL A 392 9.94 -12.77 -14.62
C VAL A 392 8.68 -13.55 -14.96
N HIS A 393 7.54 -13.15 -14.38
CA HIS A 393 6.24 -13.80 -14.54
C HIS A 393 5.09 -12.82 -14.33
N HIS A 394 4.11 -12.74 -15.23
CA HIS A 394 3.00 -11.77 -15.12
C HIS A 394 2.17 -11.94 -13.82
N ARG A 395 2.02 -13.18 -13.31
CA ARG A 395 1.35 -13.44 -12.00
C ARG A 395 2.20 -13.12 -10.76
N TYR A 396 3.53 -13.20 -10.84
CA TYR A 396 4.42 -13.18 -9.67
C TYR A 396 5.46 -12.04 -9.68
N GLY A 397 5.50 -11.20 -10.72
CA GLY A 397 6.54 -10.20 -10.90
C GLY A 397 7.91 -10.86 -11.04
N PHE A 398 8.84 -10.54 -10.14
CA PHE A 398 10.13 -11.22 -10.00
C PHE A 398 10.07 -12.48 -9.13
N GLY A 399 8.97 -12.76 -8.43
CA GLY A 399 8.84 -13.92 -7.53
C GLY A 399 8.45 -13.56 -6.10
N LEU A 400 8.54 -14.57 -5.22
CA LEU A 400 8.29 -14.44 -3.78
C LEU A 400 9.45 -13.70 -3.10
N LEU A 401 9.14 -12.83 -2.14
CA LEU A 401 10.15 -12.10 -1.37
C LEU A 401 10.84 -13.01 -0.34
N ASP A 402 12.16 -12.88 -0.22
CA ASP A 402 12.98 -13.52 0.81
C ASP A 402 13.58 -12.46 1.74
N ALA A 403 13.16 -12.46 3.01
CA ALA A 403 13.58 -11.44 3.96
C ALA A 403 15.08 -11.54 4.30
N GLY A 404 15.60 -12.74 4.51
CA GLY A 404 17.02 -12.97 4.78
C GLY A 404 17.93 -12.43 3.68
N LEU A 405 17.62 -12.73 2.41
CA LEU A 405 18.37 -12.24 1.26
C LEU A 405 18.20 -10.74 1.04
N MET A 406 16.98 -10.20 1.18
CA MET A 406 16.72 -8.78 1.00
C MET A 406 17.47 -7.94 2.05
N VAL A 407 17.47 -8.36 3.31
CA VAL A 407 18.20 -7.69 4.40
C VAL A 407 19.71 -7.87 4.26
N GLN A 408 20.20 -9.05 3.84
CA GLN A 408 21.62 -9.28 3.57
C GLN A 408 22.14 -8.40 2.41
N GLN A 409 21.35 -8.20 1.35
CA GLN A 409 21.71 -7.26 0.30
C GLN A 409 21.61 -5.81 0.76
N ALA A 410 20.55 -5.42 1.48
CA ALA A 410 20.35 -4.07 2.00
C ALA A 410 21.57 -3.58 2.80
N ALA A 411 22.15 -4.43 3.66
CA ALA A 411 23.37 -4.18 4.43
C ALA A 411 24.59 -3.71 3.62
N HIS A 412 24.64 -4.02 2.32
CA HIS A 412 25.76 -3.72 1.43
C HIS A 412 25.32 -2.97 0.16
N PHE A 413 24.04 -2.59 0.07
CA PHE A 413 23.49 -1.97 -1.12
C PHE A 413 24.01 -0.54 -1.28
N SER A 414 24.54 -0.25 -2.46
CA SER A 414 24.98 1.10 -2.85
C SER A 414 23.90 1.74 -3.72
N THR A 415 23.33 2.86 -3.26
CA THR A 415 22.25 3.59 -3.93
C THR A 415 22.51 3.78 -5.43
N VAL A 416 21.52 3.45 -6.25
CA VAL A 416 21.66 3.50 -7.70
C VAL A 416 21.76 4.94 -8.21
N MET A 417 22.44 5.11 -9.36
CA MET A 417 22.59 6.41 -10.03
C MET A 417 21.24 7.12 -10.21
N PRO A 418 21.20 8.47 -10.31
CA PRO A 418 19.98 9.22 -10.52
C PRO A 418 19.15 8.70 -11.70
N GLN A 419 17.82 8.64 -11.53
CA GLN A 419 16.92 8.16 -12.57
C GLN A 419 16.94 9.11 -13.76
N ARG A 420 17.00 8.53 -14.96
CA ARG A 420 16.86 9.22 -16.25
C ARG A 420 15.56 8.81 -16.93
N LYS A 421 15.04 9.66 -17.80
CA LYS A 421 13.80 9.39 -18.54
C LYS A 421 13.95 9.71 -20.01
N CYS A 422 13.93 8.69 -20.86
CA CYS A 422 13.88 8.84 -22.31
C CYS A 422 12.47 8.59 -22.85
N MET A 423 12.06 9.33 -23.89
CA MET A 423 10.74 9.21 -24.52
C MET A 423 10.87 9.18 -26.05
N GLN A 424 10.08 8.35 -26.72
CA GLN A 424 10.04 8.24 -28.18
C GLN A 424 8.63 7.89 -28.68
N GLY A 425 8.22 8.44 -29.82
CA GLY A 425 6.89 8.23 -30.40
C GLY A 425 5.99 9.45 -30.25
N GLY A 426 4.67 9.23 -30.30
CA GLY A 426 3.66 10.28 -30.29
C GLY A 426 2.40 9.91 -31.08
N PRO A 427 1.66 10.90 -31.63
CA PRO A 427 0.57 10.66 -32.58
C PRO A 427 1.06 9.92 -33.83
N LEU A 428 0.24 8.99 -34.33
CA LEU A 428 0.51 8.27 -35.57
C LEU A 428 -0.18 8.98 -36.73
N THR A 429 0.54 9.21 -37.83
CA THR A 429 0.01 9.86 -39.03
C THR A 429 0.51 9.13 -40.28
N PRO A 430 -0.36 8.38 -41.01
CA PRO A 430 -1.74 8.07 -40.66
C PRO A 430 -1.86 7.24 -39.37
N THR A 431 -3.05 7.22 -38.78
CA THR A 431 -3.40 6.29 -37.69
C THR A 431 -3.38 4.85 -38.20
N ARG A 432 -3.28 3.88 -37.30
CA ARG A 432 -3.23 2.45 -37.67
C ARG A 432 -4.56 1.78 -37.38
N THR A 433 -5.41 1.67 -38.40
CA THR A 433 -6.67 0.92 -38.34
C THR A 433 -6.41 -0.52 -37.91
N LEU A 434 -7.18 -0.99 -36.93
CA LEU A 434 -7.21 -2.38 -36.50
C LEU A 434 -8.38 -3.06 -37.23
N SER A 435 -8.10 -4.14 -37.95
CA SER A 435 -9.14 -4.98 -38.56
C SER A 435 -9.69 -5.96 -37.52
N PRO A 436 -10.93 -6.44 -37.66
CA PRO A 436 -11.48 -7.42 -36.72
C PRO A 436 -10.73 -8.75 -36.77
N GLY A 437 -10.33 -9.29 -35.62
CA GLY A 437 -9.42 -10.45 -35.57
C GLY A 437 -7.96 -10.13 -35.95
N GLY A 438 -7.61 -8.85 -36.12
CA GLY A 438 -6.36 -8.39 -36.71
C GLY A 438 -5.28 -7.97 -35.70
N LEU A 439 -4.06 -7.81 -36.21
CA LEU A 439 -2.87 -7.35 -35.47
C LEU A 439 -2.31 -6.07 -36.12
N VAL A 440 -2.09 -5.04 -35.30
CA VAL A 440 -1.29 -3.85 -35.64
C VAL A 440 0.04 -3.92 -34.89
N THR A 441 1.15 -3.66 -35.59
CA THR A 441 2.47 -3.47 -34.96
C THR A 441 2.93 -2.01 -35.11
N VAL A 442 3.51 -1.46 -34.05
CA VAL A 442 4.12 -0.12 -34.01
C VAL A 442 5.54 -0.25 -33.47
N ASP A 443 6.52 0.04 -34.32
CA ASP A 443 7.93 -0.13 -34.03
C ASP A 443 8.61 1.18 -33.60
N PHE A 444 9.49 1.08 -32.60
CA PHE A 444 10.31 2.20 -32.10
C PHE A 444 11.80 1.82 -32.21
N GLN A 445 12.53 2.48 -33.12
CA GLN A 445 13.99 2.33 -33.19
C GLN A 445 14.64 3.23 -32.12
N SER A 446 14.83 2.69 -30.92
CA SER A 446 15.31 3.44 -29.76
C SER A 446 16.83 3.55 -29.72
N ALA A 447 17.32 4.78 -29.72
CA ALA A 447 18.70 5.11 -29.32
C ALA A 447 18.83 5.29 -27.79
N ALA A 448 17.73 5.14 -27.03
CA ALA A 448 17.63 5.40 -25.58
C ALA A 448 18.30 6.72 -25.12
N CYS A 449 18.11 7.79 -25.90
CA CYS A 449 18.65 9.12 -25.64
C CYS A 449 20.20 9.19 -25.58
N LEU A 450 20.88 8.30 -26.30
CA LEU A 450 22.34 8.28 -26.48
C LEU A 450 22.92 9.68 -26.68
N GLY A 451 23.89 10.05 -25.83
CA GLY A 451 24.60 11.33 -25.92
C GLY A 451 23.93 12.53 -25.25
N THR A 452 22.75 12.37 -24.64
CA THR A 452 22.11 13.42 -23.81
C THR A 452 22.29 13.17 -22.31
N THR A 453 21.79 14.09 -21.48
CA THR A 453 21.65 13.91 -20.01
C THR A 453 20.80 12.71 -19.63
N ASP A 454 19.92 12.25 -20.54
CA ASP A 454 18.93 11.21 -20.32
C ASP A 454 19.25 9.90 -21.04
N ASP A 455 20.51 9.74 -21.52
CA ASP A 455 21.03 8.48 -22.04
C ASP A 455 20.84 7.35 -21.01
N ILE A 456 20.10 6.30 -21.34
CA ILE A 456 19.90 5.11 -20.50
C ILE A 456 20.64 3.93 -21.12
N ASN A 457 21.46 3.23 -20.31
CA ASN A 457 22.10 1.97 -20.70
C ASN A 457 21.80 0.80 -19.73
N THR A 458 21.01 1.04 -18.69
CA THR A 458 20.46 0.01 -17.78
C THR A 458 19.02 0.37 -17.43
N LEU A 459 18.06 -0.46 -17.82
CA LEU A 459 16.63 -0.23 -17.59
C LEU A 459 16.18 -0.44 -16.15
N GLU A 460 15.10 0.26 -15.81
CA GLU A 460 14.24 0.03 -14.65
C GLU A 460 12.81 -0.24 -15.19
N HIS A 461 11.94 0.76 -15.12
CA HIS A 461 10.57 0.69 -15.64
C HIS A 461 10.53 0.97 -17.15
N VAL A 462 9.70 0.22 -17.87
CA VAL A 462 9.29 0.54 -19.24
C VAL A 462 7.80 0.85 -19.25
N GLN A 463 7.42 1.96 -19.87
CA GLN A 463 6.05 2.43 -20.00
C GLN A 463 5.70 2.63 -21.49
N VAL A 464 4.44 2.38 -21.85
CA VAL A 464 3.89 2.73 -23.16
C VAL A 464 2.60 3.51 -22.96
N SER A 465 2.60 4.78 -23.37
CA SER A 465 1.40 5.61 -23.41
C SER A 465 0.72 5.45 -24.76
N VAL A 466 -0.53 5.01 -24.77
CA VAL A 466 -1.31 4.73 -25.98
C VAL A 466 -2.64 5.48 -26.02
N SER A 467 -3.09 5.81 -27.22
CA SER A 467 -4.50 6.14 -27.48
C SER A 467 -4.99 5.22 -28.57
N ILE A 468 -6.03 4.44 -28.26
CA ILE A 468 -6.59 3.38 -29.10
C ILE A 468 -8.11 3.46 -29.01
N ASP A 469 -8.76 3.81 -30.11
CA ASP A 469 -10.20 3.61 -30.24
C ASP A 469 -10.48 2.14 -30.49
N ALA A 470 -11.54 1.58 -29.88
CA ALA A 470 -11.95 0.19 -30.09
C ALA A 470 -13.47 0.04 -29.89
N VAL A 471 -14.10 -0.83 -30.69
CA VAL A 471 -15.52 -1.21 -30.55
C VAL A 471 -15.73 -1.98 -29.24
N CYS A 472 -14.83 -2.91 -28.93
CA CYS A 472 -14.84 -3.72 -27.72
C CYS A 472 -13.44 -3.69 -27.09
N ARG A 473 -13.25 -2.87 -26.05
CA ARG A 473 -11.95 -2.74 -25.38
C ARG A 473 -11.46 -4.04 -24.76
N GLY A 474 -12.36 -4.91 -24.30
CA GLY A 474 -12.04 -6.25 -23.77
C GLY A 474 -11.54 -7.26 -24.79
N ASP A 475 -11.75 -7.02 -26.10
CA ASP A 475 -11.16 -7.85 -27.16
C ASP A 475 -9.69 -7.45 -27.42
N LEU A 476 -9.21 -6.32 -26.90
CA LEU A 476 -7.82 -5.90 -27.09
C LEU A 476 -6.86 -6.73 -26.23
N SER A 477 -5.78 -7.20 -26.85
CA SER A 477 -4.53 -7.50 -26.14
C SER A 477 -3.41 -6.59 -26.65
N ILE A 478 -2.48 -6.24 -25.77
CA ILE A 478 -1.34 -5.36 -26.06
C ILE A 478 -0.09 -5.99 -25.49
N SER A 479 0.93 -6.20 -26.31
CA SER A 479 2.24 -6.69 -25.88
C SER A 479 3.38 -5.82 -26.41
N LEU A 480 4.50 -5.79 -25.70
CA LEU A 480 5.70 -5.07 -26.05
C LEU A 480 6.89 -6.02 -26.03
N GLU A 481 7.69 -5.99 -27.10
CA GLU A 481 8.92 -6.76 -27.25
C GLU A 481 10.14 -5.84 -27.14
N SER A 482 11.10 -6.22 -26.29
CA SER A 482 12.37 -5.49 -26.10
C SER A 482 13.40 -5.81 -27.19
N PRO A 483 14.41 -4.94 -27.41
CA PRO A 483 15.51 -5.19 -28.34
C PRO A 483 16.33 -6.45 -28.07
N ALA A 484 16.16 -7.06 -26.88
CA ALA A 484 16.83 -8.28 -26.47
C ALA A 484 15.89 -9.51 -26.46
N GLY A 485 14.67 -9.38 -26.97
CA GLY A 485 13.69 -10.46 -27.14
C GLY A 485 12.76 -10.72 -25.94
N THR A 486 12.77 -9.86 -24.92
CA THR A 486 11.87 -10.00 -23.77
C THR A 486 10.48 -9.47 -24.13
N VAL A 487 9.46 -10.32 -24.06
CA VAL A 487 8.06 -9.98 -24.36
C VAL A 487 7.29 -9.75 -23.06
N SER A 488 6.66 -8.58 -22.96
CA SER A 488 5.73 -8.22 -21.88
C SER A 488 4.31 -8.14 -22.43
N LEU A 489 3.37 -8.89 -21.84
CA LEU A 489 1.95 -8.67 -22.01
C LEU A 489 1.55 -7.46 -21.14
N LEU A 490 1.18 -6.36 -21.78
CA LEU A 490 0.84 -5.09 -21.14
C LEU A 490 -0.67 -4.95 -20.86
N LEU A 491 -1.49 -5.61 -21.69
CA LEU A 491 -2.91 -5.79 -21.51
C LEU A 491 -3.29 -7.15 -22.08
N ASP A 492 -3.95 -7.99 -21.29
CA ASP A 492 -4.61 -9.20 -21.77
C ASP A 492 -6.08 -8.89 -22.10
N THR A 493 -6.71 -9.76 -22.87
CA THR A 493 -8.15 -9.76 -23.12
C THR A 493 -8.96 -9.81 -21.83
N ARG A 494 -10.13 -9.17 -21.83
CA ARG A 494 -10.98 -9.02 -20.64
C ARG A 494 -12.44 -9.32 -20.98
N PRO A 495 -12.94 -10.55 -20.71
CA PRO A 495 -14.29 -10.96 -21.10
C PRO A 495 -15.45 -10.10 -20.59
N ASN A 496 -15.24 -9.36 -19.50
CA ASN A 496 -16.25 -8.47 -18.92
C ASN A 496 -16.24 -7.04 -19.52
N ASP A 497 -15.18 -6.65 -20.24
CA ASP A 497 -14.97 -5.27 -20.72
C ASP A 497 -15.64 -5.00 -22.08
N ALA A 498 -16.97 -4.94 -22.09
CA ALA A 498 -17.76 -4.55 -23.27
C ALA A 498 -17.69 -3.04 -23.60
N SER A 499 -16.67 -2.30 -23.13
CA SER A 499 -16.60 -0.86 -23.28
C SER A 499 -16.11 -0.42 -24.66
N ALA A 500 -16.90 0.41 -25.34
CA ALA A 500 -16.49 1.15 -26.54
C ALA A 500 -15.69 2.44 -26.22
N ALA A 501 -15.24 2.64 -24.97
CA ALA A 501 -14.52 3.86 -24.57
C ALA A 501 -13.06 3.89 -25.05
N GLY A 502 -12.51 2.75 -25.45
CA GLY A 502 -11.11 2.59 -25.84
C GLY A 502 -10.12 2.89 -24.70
N LEU A 503 -8.86 3.09 -25.07
CA LEU A 503 -7.79 3.58 -24.21
C LEU A 503 -7.45 5.02 -24.63
N LYS A 504 -7.46 5.98 -23.71
CA LYS A 504 -7.27 7.41 -24.01
C LYS A 504 -6.10 7.97 -23.23
N ASN A 505 -4.96 8.18 -23.91
CA ASN A 505 -3.68 8.56 -23.30
C ASN A 505 -3.26 7.62 -22.14
N TRP A 506 -3.68 6.35 -22.22
CA TRP A 506 -3.51 5.38 -21.14
C TRP A 506 -2.07 4.88 -21.10
N THR A 507 -1.46 4.82 -19.91
CA THR A 507 -0.06 4.41 -19.76
C THR A 507 0.04 3.03 -19.14
N LEU A 508 0.41 2.05 -19.98
CA LEU A 508 0.73 0.70 -19.56
C LEU A 508 2.19 0.63 -19.09
N MET A 509 2.54 -0.34 -18.25
CA MET A 509 3.86 -0.44 -17.62
C MET A 509 4.32 -1.89 -17.51
N THR A 510 5.62 -2.14 -17.64
CA THR A 510 6.26 -3.43 -17.34
C THR A 510 7.62 -3.24 -16.66
N VAL A 511 7.90 -4.13 -15.71
CA VAL A 511 9.24 -4.30 -15.09
C VAL A 511 10.01 -5.49 -15.66
N HIS A 512 9.46 -6.24 -16.63
CA HIS A 512 10.12 -7.47 -17.11
C HIS A 512 11.43 -7.19 -17.85
N CYS A 513 11.63 -5.97 -18.36
CA CYS A 513 12.87 -5.53 -19.01
C CYS A 513 13.92 -4.95 -18.04
N TRP A 514 13.76 -5.12 -16.71
CA TRP A 514 14.67 -4.57 -15.70
C TRP A 514 16.11 -5.04 -15.92
N GLY A 515 17.08 -4.13 -15.76
CA GLY A 515 18.50 -4.39 -16.00
C GLY A 515 18.92 -4.48 -17.48
N GLU A 516 18.00 -4.62 -18.43
CA GLU A 516 18.33 -4.76 -19.86
C GLU A 516 18.98 -3.50 -20.44
N HIS A 517 19.55 -3.65 -21.64
CA HIS A 517 20.10 -2.54 -22.42
C HIS A 517 19.06 -2.06 -23.44
N PRO A 518 18.55 -0.81 -23.34
CA PRO A 518 17.33 -0.37 -24.05
C PRO A 518 17.48 -0.03 -25.53
N ARG A 519 18.69 -0.05 -26.11
CA ARG A 519 18.93 0.44 -27.47
C ARG A 519 18.69 -0.64 -28.51
N GLY A 520 17.95 -0.30 -29.57
CA GLY A 520 17.56 -1.18 -30.66
C GLY A 520 16.07 -1.07 -30.99
N LEU A 521 15.52 -2.10 -31.63
CA LEU A 521 14.12 -2.15 -32.05
C LEU A 521 13.22 -2.57 -30.88
N TRP A 522 12.20 -1.79 -30.57
CA TRP A 522 11.07 -2.19 -29.73
C TRP A 522 9.84 -2.36 -30.61
N SER A 523 9.06 -3.43 -30.42
CA SER A 523 7.83 -3.67 -31.19
C SER A 523 6.62 -3.75 -30.26
N LEU A 524 5.70 -2.79 -30.39
CA LEU A 524 4.39 -2.79 -29.72
C LEU A 524 3.37 -3.48 -30.63
N LYS A 525 2.76 -4.56 -30.14
CA LYS A 525 1.78 -5.39 -30.86
C LYS A 525 0.41 -5.22 -30.21
N VAL A 526 -0.58 -4.77 -30.99
CA VAL A 526 -1.98 -4.56 -30.57
C VAL A 526 -2.87 -5.49 -31.39
N THR A 527 -3.55 -6.42 -30.73
CA THR A 527 -4.37 -7.46 -31.39
C THR A 527 -5.82 -7.37 -30.93
N ASP A 528 -6.76 -7.50 -31.87
CA ASP A 528 -8.20 -7.62 -31.61
C ASP A 528 -8.61 -9.11 -31.62
N HIS A 529 -8.99 -9.65 -30.47
CA HIS A 529 -9.49 -11.01 -30.29
C HIS A 529 -11.03 -11.02 -30.35
N LYS A 530 -11.59 -10.70 -31.52
CA LYS A 530 -13.03 -10.50 -31.74
C LYS A 530 -13.90 -11.57 -31.08
N GLY A 531 -14.74 -11.15 -30.13
CA GLY A 531 -15.73 -12.00 -29.47
C GLY A 531 -15.28 -12.61 -28.14
N THR A 532 -14.24 -12.06 -27.51
CA THR A 532 -13.82 -12.42 -26.14
C THR A 532 -14.65 -11.67 -25.09
N ALA A 533 -14.97 -10.40 -25.35
CA ALA A 533 -15.82 -9.55 -24.54
C ALA A 533 -17.31 -9.96 -24.64
N MET A 534 -17.78 -10.75 -23.66
CA MET A 534 -19.05 -11.51 -23.71
C MET A 534 -20.30 -10.66 -23.93
N SER A 535 -20.32 -9.43 -23.39
CA SER A 535 -21.46 -8.51 -23.51
C SER A 535 -21.31 -7.46 -24.61
N CYS A 536 -20.31 -7.57 -25.49
CA CYS A 536 -20.04 -6.58 -26.52
C CYS A 536 -20.72 -6.89 -27.86
N SER A 537 -21.56 -5.97 -28.34
CA SER A 537 -22.28 -6.13 -29.61
C SER A 537 -21.45 -5.61 -30.79
N ARG A 538 -20.98 -6.51 -31.66
CA ARG A 538 -20.19 -6.17 -32.87
C ARG A 538 -20.98 -6.45 -34.15
N PRO A 539 -20.89 -5.59 -35.18
CA PRO A 539 -21.49 -5.88 -36.49
C PRO A 539 -20.89 -7.14 -37.15
N SER A 540 -21.67 -7.77 -38.02
CA SER A 540 -21.23 -8.90 -38.84
C SER A 540 -20.42 -8.45 -40.07
N ASP A 541 -20.68 -7.23 -40.55
CA ASP A 541 -20.02 -6.54 -41.67
C ASP A 541 -18.92 -5.55 -41.23
N GLU A 542 -18.52 -5.62 -39.96
CA GLU A 542 -17.50 -4.78 -39.32
C GLU A 542 -16.19 -4.74 -40.14
N GLN A 543 -15.80 -3.56 -40.62
CA GLN A 543 -14.59 -3.38 -41.45
C GLN A 543 -13.35 -2.98 -40.63
N ALA A 544 -13.57 -2.38 -39.46
CA ALA A 544 -12.53 -1.97 -38.52
C ALA A 544 -13.03 -2.18 -37.09
N SER A 545 -12.18 -2.78 -36.25
CA SER A 545 -12.43 -3.01 -34.82
C SER A 545 -11.96 -1.85 -33.94
N GLY A 546 -11.12 -0.98 -34.49
CA GLY A 546 -10.53 0.14 -33.77
C GLY A 546 -9.44 0.85 -34.58
N ALA A 547 -8.69 1.73 -33.93
CA ALA A 547 -7.48 2.32 -34.50
C ALA A 547 -6.50 2.75 -33.41
N VAL A 548 -5.21 2.46 -33.60
CA VAL A 548 -4.13 3.05 -32.80
C VAL A 548 -3.88 4.47 -33.30
N LEU A 549 -4.20 5.46 -32.45
CA LEU A 549 -4.11 6.89 -32.75
C LEU A 549 -2.75 7.47 -32.37
N SER A 550 -2.18 6.99 -31.25
CA SER A 550 -0.89 7.45 -30.72
C SER A 550 -0.23 6.34 -29.92
N ALA A 551 1.09 6.22 -30.00
CA ALA A 551 1.88 5.36 -29.14
C ALA A 551 3.22 6.03 -28.80
N THR A 552 3.54 6.10 -27.51
CA THR A 552 4.78 6.70 -26.98
C THR A 552 5.46 5.72 -26.04
N LEU A 553 6.64 5.23 -26.44
CA LEU A 553 7.54 4.46 -25.59
C LEU A 553 8.23 5.40 -24.60
N ILE A 554 8.25 5.01 -23.33
CA ILE A 554 8.82 5.77 -22.23
C ILE A 554 9.71 4.85 -21.42
N LEU A 555 11.00 5.18 -21.35
CA LEU A 555 12.04 4.36 -20.72
C LEU A 555 12.56 5.08 -19.48
N TYR A 556 12.59 4.39 -18.34
CA TYR A 556 13.25 4.85 -17.12
C TYR A 556 14.44 3.96 -16.81
N GLY A 557 15.48 4.52 -16.21
CA GLY A 557 16.64 3.74 -15.82
C GLY A 557 17.84 4.58 -15.44
N THR A 558 19.03 4.01 -15.61
CA THR A 558 20.32 4.63 -15.25
C THR A 558 21.34 4.58 -16.38
N TYR A 559 22.40 5.37 -16.20
CA TYR A 559 23.60 5.34 -17.01
C TYR A 559 24.80 4.88 -16.19
N ARG A 560 25.49 3.84 -16.66
CA ARG A 560 26.72 3.31 -16.07
C ARG A 560 27.87 3.45 -17.10
N PRO A 561 28.82 4.39 -16.91
CA PRO A 561 29.83 4.73 -17.93
C PRO A 561 30.78 3.58 -18.33
N ARG A 562 30.90 2.56 -17.47
CA ARG A 562 31.76 1.39 -17.67
C ARG A 562 31.00 0.08 -17.87
N ARG A 563 29.70 0.11 -18.25
CA ARG A 563 28.99 -1.12 -18.66
C ARG A 563 29.62 -1.63 -19.96
N ALA A 564 30.43 -2.66 -19.87
CA ALA A 564 31.01 -3.33 -21.05
C ALA A 564 29.91 -4.06 -21.82
N ALA A 565 30.09 -4.25 -23.13
CA ALA A 565 29.23 -5.13 -23.93
C ALA A 565 29.30 -6.61 -23.46
N HIS A 566 30.33 -6.95 -22.67
CA HIS A 566 30.52 -8.24 -22.02
C HIS A 566 30.25 -8.23 -20.50
N ASP A 567 29.71 -7.13 -19.93
CA ASP A 567 29.04 -7.17 -18.63
C ASP A 567 27.67 -7.84 -18.80
N GLY A 568 27.72 -9.15 -19.06
CA GLY A 568 26.57 -9.99 -19.39
C GLY A 568 25.65 -10.27 -18.20
N PRO A 569 24.64 -11.15 -18.39
CA PRO A 569 23.61 -11.46 -17.40
C PRO A 569 24.10 -12.31 -16.20
N LEU A 570 25.34 -12.08 -15.75
CA LEU A 570 26.07 -12.88 -14.77
C LEU A 570 26.55 -12.08 -13.54
N GLN A 571 26.31 -10.76 -13.49
CA GLN A 571 26.50 -9.96 -12.25
C GLN A 571 25.16 -9.70 -11.51
N SER A 572 24.04 -9.74 -12.23
CA SER A 572 22.66 -9.77 -11.70
C SER A 572 22.17 -11.21 -11.49
N ILE A 573 23.08 -12.11 -11.14
CA ILE A 573 22.74 -13.46 -10.68
C ILE A 573 21.81 -13.35 -9.46
N VAL A 574 20.65 -14.02 -9.53
CA VAL A 574 19.73 -14.21 -8.40
C VAL A 574 20.54 -14.55 -7.16
N SER A 575 20.40 -13.75 -6.11
CA SER A 575 21.40 -13.66 -5.05
C SER A 575 21.35 -14.83 -4.07
N MET A 576 21.77 -16.01 -4.54
CA MET A 576 21.88 -17.25 -3.78
C MET A 576 23.03 -17.25 -2.75
N GLY A 577 23.29 -16.09 -2.12
CA GLY A 577 24.44 -15.84 -1.28
C GLY A 577 25.78 -15.83 -2.03
N LEU A 578 26.83 -15.35 -1.37
CA LEU A 578 28.19 -15.18 -1.93
C LEU A 578 28.93 -16.50 -2.26
N ARG A 579 28.24 -17.66 -2.25
CA ARG A 579 28.83 -19.00 -2.33
C ARG A 579 28.34 -19.85 -3.53
N HIS A 580 27.35 -19.39 -4.29
CA HIS A 580 26.64 -20.23 -5.27
C HIS A 580 26.65 -19.61 -6.69
N PRO A 581 27.66 -19.90 -7.53
CA PRO A 581 27.71 -19.41 -8.91
C PRO A 581 26.70 -20.11 -9.81
N VAL A 582 26.15 -19.38 -10.79
CA VAL A 582 25.20 -19.88 -11.79
C VAL A 582 25.95 -20.35 -13.05
N PRO A 583 25.55 -21.46 -13.70
CA PRO A 583 26.13 -21.90 -14.97
C PRO A 583 26.00 -20.84 -16.08
N HIS A 584 27.02 -20.76 -16.95
CA HIS A 584 26.96 -19.90 -18.13
C HIS A 584 25.81 -20.32 -19.07
N ARG A 585 25.16 -19.33 -19.71
CA ARG A 585 23.92 -19.48 -20.53
C ARG A 585 24.07 -20.42 -21.73
N GLU A 586 25.28 -20.79 -22.11
CA GLU A 586 25.58 -21.74 -23.19
C GLU A 586 25.33 -23.21 -22.79
N ALA A 587 25.21 -23.52 -21.50
CA ALA A 587 25.12 -24.89 -21.00
C ALA A 587 23.69 -25.42 -20.75
N HIS A 588 22.68 -24.54 -20.65
CA HIS A 588 21.30 -24.90 -20.28
C HIS A 588 20.27 -24.05 -21.04
N ARG A 589 19.16 -24.64 -21.48
CA ARG A 589 18.01 -23.90 -22.05
C ARG A 589 17.26 -23.12 -20.96
N PRO A 590 16.45 -22.09 -21.29
CA PRO A 590 15.79 -21.24 -20.28
C PRO A 590 14.95 -22.03 -19.25
N LEU A 591 14.17 -23.03 -19.68
CA LEU A 591 13.39 -23.87 -18.79
C LEU A 591 14.26 -24.76 -17.87
N GLU A 592 15.37 -25.28 -18.40
CA GLU A 592 16.34 -26.08 -17.63
C GLU A 592 17.08 -25.21 -16.61
N LEU A 593 17.36 -23.94 -16.94
CA LEU A 593 17.95 -22.95 -16.04
C LEU A 593 16.97 -22.53 -14.94
N ILE A 594 15.68 -22.30 -15.26
CA ILE A 594 14.61 -22.08 -14.28
C ILE A 594 14.51 -23.28 -13.31
N GLN A 595 14.49 -24.50 -13.84
CA GLN A 595 14.45 -25.72 -13.03
C GLN A 595 15.73 -25.91 -12.19
N TRP A 596 16.90 -25.49 -12.69
CA TRP A 596 18.16 -25.52 -11.94
C TRP A 596 18.19 -24.49 -10.80
N VAL A 597 17.75 -23.24 -11.03
CA VAL A 597 17.63 -22.21 -9.98
C VAL A 597 16.66 -22.69 -8.91
N TYR A 598 15.48 -23.16 -9.30
CA TYR A 598 14.51 -23.77 -8.39
C TYR A 598 15.08 -24.96 -7.61
N GLN A 599 15.85 -25.85 -8.24
CA GLN A 599 16.50 -26.98 -7.57
C GLN A 599 17.57 -26.50 -6.56
N MET A 600 18.18 -25.33 -6.76
CA MET A 600 19.12 -24.74 -5.80
C MET A 600 18.38 -24.08 -4.62
N GLU A 601 17.27 -23.39 -4.88
CA GLU A 601 16.40 -22.75 -3.88
C GLU A 601 15.67 -23.80 -3.02
N ARG A 602 14.97 -24.76 -3.64
CA ARG A 602 14.18 -25.81 -2.99
C ARG A 602 15.03 -26.78 -2.18
N ASP A 603 16.23 -27.12 -2.64
CA ASP A 603 17.17 -27.95 -1.87
C ASP A 603 17.80 -27.17 -0.68
N ARG A 604 17.33 -25.94 -0.39
CA ARG A 604 17.81 -25.04 0.67
C ARG A 604 19.33 -24.88 0.65
N LYS A 605 19.96 -24.86 -0.54
CA LYS A 605 21.44 -24.71 -0.63
C LYS A 605 21.92 -23.34 -0.19
N VAL A 606 21.03 -22.35 -0.21
CA VAL A 606 21.16 -21.04 0.41
C VAL A 606 20.47 -21.11 1.78
N ARG A 607 21.19 -21.51 2.83
CA ARG A 607 20.59 -21.71 4.16
C ARG A 607 20.58 -20.40 4.94
N ALA A 608 19.75 -20.32 5.98
CA ALA A 608 19.82 -19.28 7.02
C ALA A 608 21.25 -19.02 7.55
N ALA A 609 22.09 -20.06 7.62
CA ALA A 609 23.48 -19.98 8.07
C ALA A 609 24.47 -19.44 7.02
N ASP A 610 24.08 -19.35 5.74
CA ASP A 610 24.89 -18.76 4.66
C ASP A 610 24.54 -17.27 4.44
N ILE A 611 23.45 -16.80 5.06
CA ILE A 611 22.97 -15.41 5.04
C ILE A 611 23.69 -14.62 6.15
N SER A 612 24.77 -13.94 5.78
CA SER A 612 25.56 -13.10 6.68
C SER A 612 24.94 -11.70 6.82
N VAL A 613 23.84 -11.60 7.57
CA VAL A 613 23.33 -10.30 8.04
C VAL A 613 24.33 -9.70 9.05
N PRO A 614 24.73 -8.42 8.97
CA PRO A 614 25.56 -7.81 10.00
C PRO A 614 24.79 -7.74 11.32
N ALA A 615 25.39 -8.23 12.40
CA ALA A 615 24.85 -8.06 13.75
C ALA A 615 24.62 -6.56 14.03
N ARG A 616 23.46 -6.23 14.62
CA ARG A 616 22.95 -4.86 14.77
C ARG A 616 24.01 -3.88 15.30
N HIS A 617 24.66 -3.16 14.40
CA HIS A 617 25.54 -2.06 14.76
C HIS A 617 24.69 -0.99 15.45
N LYS A 618 25.03 -0.65 16.70
CA LYS A 618 24.57 0.61 17.30
C LYS A 618 24.90 1.70 16.29
N MET A 619 23.86 2.43 15.84
CA MET A 619 23.90 3.37 14.71
C MET A 619 25.28 3.97 14.50
N TRP A 620 25.78 3.88 13.28
CA TRP A 620 26.97 4.63 12.88
C TRP A 620 26.70 6.10 13.24
N LYS A 621 27.36 6.61 14.28
CA LYS A 621 27.26 8.02 14.62
C LYS A 621 27.70 8.77 13.38
N VAL A 622 26.82 9.60 12.82
CA VAL A 622 27.22 10.66 11.90
C VAL A 622 28.49 11.30 12.49
N PRO A 623 29.58 11.52 11.73
CA PRO A 623 30.84 12.09 12.24
C PRO A 623 30.79 13.54 12.75
N GLY A 624 29.67 13.96 13.35
CA GLY A 624 29.52 15.15 14.19
C GLY A 624 30.22 15.01 15.55
N ASP A 625 31.50 14.62 15.52
CA ASP A 625 32.50 15.09 16.48
C ASP A 625 33.94 14.97 15.91
N LEU A 626 34.12 15.39 14.65
CA LEU A 626 35.39 16.01 14.27
C LEU A 626 35.48 17.35 15.02
N GLY A 627 36.07 17.31 16.21
CA GLY A 627 36.18 18.46 17.10
C GLY A 627 36.76 19.69 16.40
N LEU A 628 36.20 20.86 16.72
CA LEU A 628 36.52 22.17 16.11
C LEU A 628 37.87 22.74 16.56
N ASP A 629 38.94 21.94 16.52
CA ASP A 629 40.30 22.29 16.92
C ASP A 629 41.38 21.67 16.01
N ASN A 630 41.17 21.74 14.69
CA ASN A 630 42.25 21.51 13.71
C ASN A 630 42.75 22.83 13.10
N PRO A 631 43.80 23.45 13.66
CA PRO A 631 44.30 24.76 13.22
C PRO A 631 44.94 24.75 11.81
N ALA A 632 45.25 23.58 11.24
CA ALA A 632 45.74 23.49 9.87
C ALA A 632 44.62 23.71 8.84
N LEU A 633 43.40 23.19 9.09
CA LEU A 633 42.29 23.27 8.15
C LEU A 633 41.73 24.70 8.02
N ASN A 634 41.59 25.40 9.16
CA ASN A 634 41.17 26.81 9.19
C ASN A 634 42.16 27.73 8.44
N LYS A 635 43.44 27.35 8.35
CA LYS A 635 44.48 28.13 7.64
C LYS A 635 44.46 27.93 6.12
N LEU A 636 43.81 26.87 5.64
CA LEU A 636 43.61 26.57 4.21
C LEU A 636 42.30 27.16 3.68
N LEU A 637 41.23 27.14 4.49
CA LEU A 637 39.93 27.70 4.11
C LEU A 637 39.92 29.23 4.04
N THR A 638 40.78 29.91 4.81
CA THR A 638 40.84 31.38 4.89
C THR A 638 41.67 32.05 3.80
N SER A 639 42.42 31.29 3.00
CA SER A 639 43.32 31.83 1.95
C SER A 639 42.78 31.73 0.51
N SER A 640 41.54 31.29 0.30
CA SER A 640 40.94 31.19 -1.04
C SER A 640 40.25 32.49 -1.47
N PRO A 641 40.59 33.08 -2.65
CA PRO A 641 39.96 34.31 -3.13
C PRO A 641 38.43 34.24 -3.24
N ALA A 642 37.89 33.08 -3.64
CA ALA A 642 36.45 32.86 -3.80
C ALA A 642 35.65 33.06 -2.49
N PHE A 643 36.29 32.91 -1.32
CA PHE A 643 35.64 33.13 -0.03
C PHE A 643 35.48 34.62 0.32
N GLN A 644 36.34 35.50 -0.21
CA GLN A 644 36.27 36.95 0.02
C GLN A 644 35.10 37.59 -0.77
N GLU A 645 34.86 37.17 -2.01
CA GLU A 645 33.81 37.74 -2.86
C GLU A 645 32.40 37.37 -2.36
N GLY A 646 32.17 36.11 -1.96
CA GLY A 646 30.88 35.68 -1.39
C GLY A 646 30.49 36.45 -0.12
N LEU A 647 31.48 36.80 0.71
CA LEU A 647 31.30 37.61 1.92
C LEU A 647 30.95 39.08 1.64
N HIS A 648 31.12 39.56 0.41
CA HIS A 648 30.74 40.92 0.01
C HIS A 648 29.32 41.01 -0.55
N GLN A 649 28.83 39.97 -1.23
CA GLN A 649 27.45 39.94 -1.74
C GLN A 649 26.41 39.66 -0.63
N SER A 650 26.73 38.75 0.32
CA SER A 650 25.83 38.40 1.43
C SER A 650 25.40 39.60 2.30
N LYS A 651 26.25 40.63 2.41
CA LYS A 651 26.05 41.78 3.32
C LYS A 651 25.06 42.85 2.82
N LYS A 652 24.43 42.69 1.65
CA LYS A 652 23.41 43.65 1.15
C LYS A 652 21.95 43.24 1.37
N SER A 653 21.66 42.00 1.76
CA SER A 653 20.30 41.44 1.66
C SER A 653 19.58 41.12 2.98
N VAL A 654 20.20 41.33 4.15
CA VAL A 654 19.57 41.05 5.46
C VAL A 654 19.82 42.17 6.46
N GLY A 655 18.89 43.13 6.55
CA GLY A 655 18.83 44.11 7.64
C GLY A 655 18.04 43.56 8.82
N LEU A 656 18.71 43.01 9.84
CA LEU A 656 18.06 42.48 11.04
C LEU A 656 18.33 43.35 12.28
N ILE A 657 17.27 43.71 13.01
CA ILE A 657 17.33 44.64 14.15
C ILE A 657 17.88 43.93 15.40
N LEU A 658 18.97 44.48 15.97
CA LEU A 658 19.56 44.00 17.23
C LEU A 658 18.76 44.48 18.44
N LEU A 659 18.10 43.55 19.14
CA LEU A 659 17.42 43.81 20.42
C LEU A 659 18.34 43.57 21.63
N ASN A 660 18.48 44.60 22.47
CA ASN A 660 19.40 44.63 23.62
C ASN A 660 18.91 43.75 24.82
N ASP A 661 19.82 43.39 25.74
CA ASP A 661 19.64 42.34 26.76
C ASP A 661 18.51 42.59 27.77
N SER A 662 18.13 43.86 28.00
CA SER A 662 16.97 44.23 28.82
C SER A 662 15.67 43.58 28.33
N SER A 663 15.49 43.42 27.02
CA SER A 663 14.35 42.72 26.42
C SER A 663 14.37 41.21 26.66
N ARG A 664 15.57 40.59 26.64
CA ARG A 664 15.74 39.13 26.86
C ARG A 664 15.29 38.73 28.27
N ARG A 665 15.59 39.57 29.28
CA ARG A 665 15.14 39.36 30.67
C ARG A 665 13.60 39.45 30.83
N ARG A 666 12.95 40.32 30.05
CA ARG A 666 11.47 40.48 30.05
C ARG A 666 10.76 39.25 29.47
N ILE A 667 11.32 38.64 28.43
CA ILE A 667 10.80 37.41 27.81
C ILE A 667 10.97 36.19 28.74
N ARG A 668 12.13 36.03 29.39
CA ARG A 668 12.33 34.95 30.39
C ARG A 668 11.29 35.00 31.52
N ARG A 669 11.00 36.20 32.07
CA ARG A 669 9.95 36.35 33.11
C ARG A 669 8.56 35.95 32.62
N LYS A 670 8.15 36.29 31.39
CA LYS A 670 6.84 35.87 30.85
C LYS A 670 6.69 34.35 30.71
N LYS A 671 7.73 33.63 30.27
CA LYS A 671 7.67 32.15 30.20
C LYS A 671 7.49 31.49 31.57
N THR A 672 8.11 32.03 32.63
CA THR A 672 7.94 31.49 34.00
C THR A 672 6.56 31.71 34.60
N THR A 673 5.81 32.75 34.21
CA THR A 673 4.42 32.95 34.69
C THR A 673 3.49 31.90 34.07
N SER A 674 3.57 31.70 32.75
CA SER A 674 2.71 30.78 32.00
C SER A 674 2.82 29.32 32.48
N LEU A 675 4.00 28.86 32.89
CA LEU A 675 4.15 27.53 33.49
C LEU A 675 3.41 27.40 34.84
N LYS A 676 3.44 28.46 35.68
CA LYS A 676 2.74 28.44 36.98
C LYS A 676 1.22 28.45 36.81
N GLU A 677 0.70 29.20 35.85
CA GLU A 677 -0.73 29.23 35.52
C GLU A 677 -1.23 27.87 35.00
N ARG A 678 -0.45 27.20 34.13
CA ARG A 678 -0.75 25.83 33.69
C ARG A 678 -0.76 24.83 34.85
N GLN A 679 0.20 24.92 35.79
CA GLN A 679 0.20 24.07 36.99
C GLN A 679 -0.94 24.37 37.97
N SER A 680 -1.40 25.62 38.10
CA SER A 680 -2.57 25.93 38.94
C SER A 680 -3.89 25.43 38.35
N ASN A 681 -4.02 25.44 37.01
CA ASN A 681 -5.23 24.95 36.35
C ASN A 681 -5.35 23.42 36.44
N LEU A 682 -4.24 22.68 36.28
CA LEU A 682 -4.23 21.22 36.50
C LEU A 682 -4.64 20.85 37.94
N LYS A 683 -4.18 21.63 38.94
CA LYS A 683 -4.59 21.46 40.35
C LYS A 683 -6.03 21.90 40.66
N ARG A 684 -6.71 22.63 39.77
CA ARG A 684 -8.17 22.86 39.86
C ARG A 684 -8.96 21.69 39.29
N TYR A 685 -8.53 21.14 38.15
CA TYR A 685 -9.22 20.03 37.49
C TYR A 685 -9.32 18.78 38.39
N ILE A 686 -8.23 18.47 39.11
CA ILE A 686 -8.14 17.35 40.08
C ILE A 686 -9.02 17.56 41.34
N ARG A 687 -9.67 18.73 41.52
CA ARG A 687 -10.51 19.06 42.68
C ARG A 687 -12.03 19.02 42.43
N GLN A 688 -12.50 18.53 41.26
CA GLN A 688 -13.93 18.59 40.90
C GLN A 688 -14.60 17.23 40.61
N THR A 689 -13.91 16.10 40.81
CA THR A 689 -14.53 14.76 40.83
C THR A 689 -15.07 14.42 42.24
N PRO A 690 -16.37 14.11 42.42
CA PRO A 690 -16.90 13.65 43.70
C PRO A 690 -16.41 12.24 44.04
N SER A 691 -16.09 12.00 45.31
CA SER A 691 -15.72 10.68 45.84
C SER A 691 -16.92 9.96 46.46
N THR A 692 -17.16 8.70 46.09
CA THR A 692 -18.07 7.79 46.80
C THR A 692 -17.32 6.50 47.15
N GLU A 693 -16.79 6.42 48.37
CA GLU A 693 -16.31 5.16 48.95
C GLU A 693 -17.40 4.49 49.79
N SER A 694 -17.46 3.17 49.74
CA SER A 694 -18.08 2.35 50.78
C SER A 694 -17.38 0.99 50.90
N ARG A 695 -16.51 0.88 51.90
CA ARG A 695 -16.10 -0.37 52.59
C ARG A 695 -17.05 -0.57 53.81
N PRO A 696 -17.01 -1.66 54.62
CA PRO A 696 -16.04 -2.77 54.74
C PRO A 696 -16.68 -4.11 54.26
N SER A 697 -16.20 -5.34 54.51
CA SER A 697 -15.25 -5.87 55.51
C SER A 697 -14.51 -7.14 55.03
N ALA A 698 -13.58 -7.64 55.85
CA ALA A 698 -13.07 -9.01 55.76
C ALA A 698 -13.28 -9.73 57.11
N VAL A 699 -13.55 -11.04 57.08
CA VAL A 699 -13.59 -11.93 58.25
C VAL A 699 -12.94 -13.26 57.87
N THR A 700 -12.07 -13.77 58.74
CA THR A 700 -11.41 -15.07 58.61
C THR A 700 -12.00 -16.09 59.59
N THR A 701 -12.35 -17.27 59.11
CA THR A 701 -12.55 -18.47 59.94
C THR A 701 -12.08 -19.72 59.20
N GLU A 702 -11.81 -20.79 59.93
CA GLU A 702 -10.98 -21.92 59.51
C GLU A 702 -11.70 -23.27 59.70
N LEU A 703 -11.04 -24.36 59.26
CA LEU A 703 -11.25 -25.79 59.63
C LEU A 703 -12.36 -26.63 58.96
N HIS A 704 -11.88 -27.74 58.36
CA HIS A 704 -12.51 -29.06 58.16
C HIS A 704 -13.79 -29.19 57.28
N GLY A 705 -14.03 -30.30 56.56
CA GLY A 705 -13.17 -31.48 56.35
C GLY A 705 -13.86 -32.58 55.53
N THR A 706 -13.06 -33.40 54.83
CA THR A 706 -13.33 -34.77 54.32
C THR A 706 -14.77 -35.23 54.03
N ASN A 707 -15.05 -35.63 52.79
CA ASN A 707 -15.17 -37.07 52.51
C ASN A 707 -15.15 -37.47 51.02
N THR A 708 -14.54 -38.62 50.75
CA THR A 708 -14.63 -39.39 49.50
C THR A 708 -15.87 -40.28 49.45
N ILE A 709 -16.34 -40.62 48.25
CA ILE A 709 -16.75 -42.00 47.89
C ILE A 709 -16.69 -42.17 46.35
N ARG A 710 -16.64 -43.42 45.88
CA ARG A 710 -16.37 -43.84 44.50
C ARG A 710 -17.31 -45.02 44.15
N ARG A 711 -17.38 -45.40 42.85
CA ARG A 711 -18.08 -46.58 42.26
C ARG A 711 -19.55 -46.42 41.84
N ASP A 712 -20.13 -47.21 40.92
CA ASP A 712 -19.70 -47.96 39.69
C ASP A 712 -20.97 -48.63 39.06
N VAL A 713 -21.02 -48.91 37.73
CA VAL A 713 -21.75 -50.04 37.01
C VAL A 713 -23.30 -50.16 37.17
N ASP A 714 -24.18 -50.54 36.21
CA ASP A 714 -24.25 -50.76 34.73
C ASP A 714 -25.76 -50.60 34.32
N ARG A 715 -26.31 -50.44 33.09
CA ARG A 715 -25.99 -50.56 31.63
C ARG A 715 -26.71 -51.69 30.84
N GLU A 716 -27.89 -51.39 30.28
CA GLU A 716 -28.70 -52.18 29.31
C GLU A 716 -29.30 -51.25 28.21
N ASN A 717 -29.14 -51.54 26.90
CA ASN A 717 -29.99 -52.29 25.94
C ASN A 717 -31.31 -51.59 25.50
N GLY A 718 -31.66 -51.47 24.20
CA GLY A 718 -30.95 -51.85 22.96
C GLY A 718 -31.76 -51.65 21.63
N SER A 719 -31.18 -52.13 20.51
CA SER A 719 -31.78 -52.51 19.19
C SER A 719 -32.62 -51.53 18.32
N LEU A 720 -32.06 -51.15 17.15
CA LEU A 720 -32.45 -51.41 15.72
C LEU A 720 -33.96 -51.49 15.29
N PRO A 721 -34.34 -51.31 13.98
CA PRO A 721 -33.51 -51.32 12.74
C PRO A 721 -33.78 -50.19 11.70
N SER A 722 -33.13 -50.31 10.53
CA SER A 722 -33.21 -49.46 9.33
C SER A 722 -34.15 -49.98 8.22
N GLN A 723 -34.60 -49.12 7.30
CA GLN A 723 -34.95 -49.55 5.92
C GLN A 723 -34.87 -48.41 4.88
N ASN A 724 -34.53 -48.76 3.63
CA ASN A 724 -34.55 -47.89 2.44
C ASN A 724 -35.85 -48.10 1.65
N LEU A 725 -36.24 -47.12 0.83
CA LEU A 725 -37.05 -47.32 -0.38
C LEU A 725 -36.79 -46.20 -1.40
N GLN A 726 -37.15 -46.44 -2.67
CA GLN A 726 -36.70 -45.69 -3.84
C GLN A 726 -37.81 -44.92 -4.57
N ASP A 727 -37.38 -43.94 -5.38
CA ASP A 727 -37.97 -43.44 -6.64
C ASP A 727 -39.45 -43.02 -6.70
N VAL A 728 -39.72 -41.84 -7.31
CA VAL A 728 -40.41 -41.70 -8.61
C VAL A 728 -40.72 -40.23 -8.96
N VAL A 729 -40.25 -39.83 -10.14
CA VAL A 729 -40.77 -38.83 -11.11
C VAL A 729 -41.98 -37.95 -10.70
N SER A 730 -41.82 -36.62 -10.77
CA SER A 730 -42.57 -35.76 -11.74
C SER A 730 -42.24 -34.27 -11.66
N SER A 731 -42.08 -33.63 -12.82
CA SER A 731 -42.21 -32.18 -12.99
C SER A 731 -43.69 -31.81 -13.22
N PRO A 732 -44.05 -30.53 -13.03
CA PRO A 732 -44.73 -29.88 -14.16
C PRO A 732 -44.21 -28.48 -14.48
N THR A 733 -44.02 -28.22 -15.77
CA THR A 733 -43.87 -26.87 -16.33
C THR A 733 -45.24 -26.19 -16.41
N LEU A 734 -45.34 -24.89 -16.12
CA LEU A 734 -46.41 -24.05 -16.68
C LEU A 734 -45.95 -22.58 -16.81
N GLN A 735 -45.95 -22.08 -18.04
CA GLN A 735 -45.90 -20.64 -18.35
C GLN A 735 -47.31 -20.04 -18.22
N ILE A 736 -47.44 -18.71 -18.19
CA ILE A 736 -48.26 -17.92 -19.14
C ILE A 736 -48.14 -16.40 -18.89
N ARG A 737 -47.79 -15.69 -19.98
CA ARG A 737 -48.07 -14.30 -20.41
C ARG A 737 -48.12 -13.12 -19.41
N GLU A 738 -47.29 -12.12 -19.72
CA GLU A 738 -47.66 -10.79 -20.26
C GLU A 738 -49.14 -10.31 -20.15
N GLU A 739 -49.33 -9.05 -19.75
CA GLU A 739 -50.07 -8.07 -20.58
C GLU A 739 -49.62 -6.62 -20.29
N GLU A 740 -50.11 -5.64 -21.07
CA GLU A 740 -49.53 -4.29 -21.23
C GLU A 740 -50.25 -3.14 -20.47
N LYS A 741 -49.60 -1.95 -20.49
CA LYS A 741 -50.16 -0.58 -20.44
C LYS A 741 -50.80 -0.07 -19.13
N LEU A 742 -50.13 0.91 -18.53
CA LEU A 742 -50.41 2.33 -18.82
C LEU A 742 -49.21 3.25 -18.53
#